data_AF-A0A2E0W7Y0-F1
#
_entry.id   AF-A0A2E0W7Y0-F1
#
_cell.length_a   1.000
_cell.length_b   1.000
_cell.length_c   1.000
_cell.angle_alpha   90.00
_cell.angle_beta   90.00
_cell.angle_gamma   90.00
#
_symmetry.space_group_name_H-M   'P 1'
#
loop_
_entity.id
_entity.type
_entity.pdbx_description
1 polymer ?
#
loop_
_entity_poly.entity_id
_entity_poly.type
_entity_poly.pdbx_seq_one_letter_code
_entity_poly.pdbx_strand_id
1 'polypeptide(L)'
;MKKYNNEEEVKIHLVIPWLESLGYKKSFMEFEKTIKVNEGRKTKSIFADIIVYTDKKMETPLIVIDTKSPTEILSKEARDQVISYARLLPKIAPIAVLTNGYHSQVFQTLDKSRIKEVPLRKNILKDFVSAVLSKNIQEALRDEATKELFTIDDVSTFKELLKKCHNIIRNNEGYDPIQAFDELSKVLFAKMYEEQFNQSSNRFTTEIFTKTLSELKVNIVQQQFSEIQKINDFKELFPENNVIKLKDRTIKEIVSIFESYDLTLTNFDVKGEAFEYFLGDTFTGGLGEYFTPRNVVEFIVEAISPKIGEKIVDPFCGTGGFLIYAFEKVSEKIRLQEFSDSEKLKWKKVLSNESLFGTDWKARTAQACKMNMIVHGDGNTGVFQHDGFKDIKNKIFENKFDICFTNPPFGATETDEEILNMFELGNGRSTQAREILAIERCIRLVKKGTGIVAMIVPDGILNGDRNSYVREFIQRECTILGIIGLNKETFQGYNASVKTSVIFLKRKENPNEKISEDIFMAVCTNSGYAPTGIQVPGNELPDILYDFRNFLTSKSDKHLFKFSKIVKIESLVSRLDAERYININDNLKIHSTNQVIEIFLNEIDILTRNFKKIETSLNNSFNDNDFSFVKVDKIFKPIKNLIYLHPNQEYMSLGLSGKGNGIFNKGSISSNNIKANKLNQVKTGWFVYSRLFAHNGSFAFVTEEFSGGLLSNEFPTFELIYNNFLKDDLLEYLSFYFVSPQILALINRLTTGSTKESRARFKEEQFLELYAPVPKNEELFNNIVKSIKLINKFKKDLKSLYLKMDELPISFGHSLPFMEF
;
A
#
# COMPACT_ATOMS: atom_id res chain seq x y z
N MET A 1 -7.73 -25.95 -9.75
CA MET A 1 -7.24 -25.70 -8.37
C MET A 1 -8.45 -25.51 -7.47
N LYS A 2 -8.52 -26.20 -6.33
CA LYS A 2 -9.50 -25.90 -5.27
C LYS A 2 -9.34 -24.43 -4.87
N LYS A 3 -10.44 -23.68 -4.76
CA LYS A 3 -10.44 -22.34 -4.17
C LYS A 3 -10.67 -22.49 -2.68
N TYR A 4 -9.78 -21.89 -1.89
CA TYR A 4 -9.92 -21.77 -0.45
C TYR A 4 -10.45 -20.37 -0.15
N ASN A 5 -11.39 -20.24 0.79
CA ASN A 5 -12.17 -19.03 0.99
C ASN A 5 -11.89 -18.34 2.33
N ASN A 6 -11.28 -19.03 3.29
CA ASN A 6 -11.01 -18.49 4.62
C ASN A 6 -9.63 -18.93 5.14
N GLU A 7 -9.22 -18.30 6.23
CA GLU A 7 -7.92 -18.50 6.87
C GLU A 7 -7.75 -19.93 7.41
N GLU A 8 -8.80 -20.53 7.98
CA GLU A 8 -8.79 -21.91 8.48
C GLU A 8 -8.53 -22.93 7.36
N GLU A 9 -9.16 -22.75 6.20
CA GLU A 9 -8.95 -23.59 5.02
C GLU A 9 -7.52 -23.45 4.50
N VAL A 10 -6.97 -22.24 4.46
CA VAL A 10 -5.56 -22.02 4.12
C VAL A 10 -4.64 -22.73 5.11
N LYS A 11 -4.91 -22.58 6.41
CA LYS A 11 -4.16 -23.20 7.50
C LYS A 11 -4.14 -24.73 7.36
N ILE A 12 -5.30 -25.34 7.21
CA ILE A 12 -5.48 -26.80 7.17
C ILE A 12 -5.02 -27.41 5.85
N HIS A 13 -5.35 -26.79 4.71
CA HIS A 13 -5.15 -27.40 3.40
C HIS A 13 -3.90 -26.93 2.66
N LEU A 14 -3.29 -25.82 3.05
CA LEU A 14 -2.07 -25.30 2.43
C LEU A 14 -0.90 -25.27 3.41
N VAL A 15 -1.05 -24.59 4.55
CA VAL A 15 0.06 -24.32 5.46
C VAL A 15 0.55 -25.59 6.17
N ILE A 16 -0.35 -26.38 6.76
CA ILE A 16 0.04 -27.65 7.43
C ILE A 16 0.72 -28.63 6.45
N PRO A 17 0.13 -28.95 5.28
CA PRO A 17 0.78 -29.82 4.29
C PRO A 17 2.13 -29.26 3.80
N TRP A 18 2.24 -27.95 3.63
CA TRP A 18 3.48 -27.29 3.27
C TRP A 18 4.56 -27.50 4.34
N LEU A 19 4.25 -27.27 5.61
CA LEU A 19 5.19 -27.51 6.73
C LEU A 19 5.59 -28.99 6.84
N GLU A 20 4.65 -29.91 6.65
CA GLU A 20 4.93 -31.34 6.64
C GLU A 20 5.89 -31.72 5.49
N SER A 21 5.72 -31.12 4.31
CA SER A 21 6.64 -31.30 3.17
C SER A 21 8.07 -30.82 3.46
N LEU A 22 8.22 -29.83 4.36
CA LEU A 22 9.51 -29.31 4.82
C LEU A 22 10.11 -30.13 5.98
N GLY A 23 9.41 -31.16 6.46
CA GLY A 23 9.84 -32.07 7.52
C GLY A 23 9.40 -31.68 8.93
N TYR A 24 8.50 -30.70 9.09
CA TYR A 24 7.92 -30.35 10.38
C TYR A 24 6.70 -31.24 10.65
N LYS A 25 6.75 -32.03 11.72
CA LYS A 25 5.65 -32.94 12.06
C LYS A 25 4.51 -32.16 12.71
N LYS A 26 3.26 -32.45 12.32
CA LYS A 26 2.06 -31.91 12.98
C LYS A 26 2.05 -32.10 14.50
N SER A 27 2.65 -33.18 15.00
CA SER A 27 2.80 -33.42 16.45
C SER A 27 3.68 -32.41 17.19
N PHE A 28 4.41 -31.54 16.48
CA PHE A 28 5.25 -30.48 17.07
C PHE A 28 4.62 -29.10 16.85
N MET A 29 3.38 -29.05 16.35
CA MET A 29 2.65 -27.82 16.08
C MET A 29 1.59 -27.60 17.17
N GLU A 30 1.52 -26.39 17.70
CA GLU A 30 0.45 -25.92 18.56
C GLU A 30 -0.38 -24.91 17.78
N PHE A 31 -1.70 -25.00 17.88
CA PHE A 31 -2.63 -24.18 17.11
C PHE A 31 -3.36 -23.20 18.03
N GLU A 32 -3.66 -22.01 17.51
CA GLU A 32 -4.48 -20.99 18.18
C GLU A 32 -3.97 -20.60 19.58
N LYS A 33 -2.64 -20.51 19.73
CA LYS A 33 -2.05 -20.20 21.03
C LYS A 33 -2.33 -18.74 21.39
N THR A 34 -3.03 -18.55 22.51
CA THR A 34 -3.20 -17.23 23.11
C THR A 34 -2.00 -16.91 24.00
N ILE A 35 -1.29 -15.83 23.71
CA ILE A 35 -0.23 -15.31 24.58
C ILE A 35 -0.78 -14.08 25.27
N LYS A 36 -0.79 -14.07 26.61
CA LYS A 36 -1.14 -12.90 27.40
C LYS A 36 0.12 -12.15 27.74
N VAL A 37 0.23 -10.94 27.24
CA VAL A 37 1.35 -10.07 27.56
C VAL A 37 0.83 -8.98 28.52
N ASN A 38 1.67 -8.54 29.44
CA ASN A 38 1.33 -7.54 30.44
C ASN A 38 2.38 -6.41 30.38
N GLU A 39 1.93 -5.17 30.31
CA GLU A 39 2.77 -3.99 30.51
C GLU A 39 2.08 -3.05 31.51
N GLY A 40 2.68 -2.89 32.70
CA GLY A 40 2.07 -2.14 33.79
C GLY A 40 0.70 -2.71 34.21
N ARG A 41 -0.37 -1.91 34.07
CA ARG A 41 -1.77 -2.31 34.37
C ARG A 41 -2.54 -2.84 33.14
N LYS A 42 -1.93 -2.85 31.95
CA LYS A 42 -2.58 -3.27 30.69
C LYS A 42 -2.24 -4.72 30.36
N THR A 43 -3.24 -5.48 29.96
CA THR A 43 -3.09 -6.86 29.47
C THR A 43 -3.63 -6.95 28.05
N LYS A 44 -2.82 -7.43 27.11
CA LYS A 44 -3.23 -7.69 25.71
C LYS A 44 -3.07 -9.17 25.43
N SER A 45 -4.12 -9.77 24.87
CA SER A 45 -4.08 -11.15 24.41
C SER A 45 -3.80 -11.16 22.92
N ILE A 46 -2.79 -11.91 22.51
CA ILE A 46 -2.40 -12.08 21.11
C ILE A 46 -2.58 -13.53 20.71
N PHE A 47 -2.81 -13.75 19.42
CA PHE A 47 -3.12 -15.07 18.86
C PHE A 47 -2.07 -15.42 17.81
N ALA A 48 -1.43 -16.57 17.97
CA ALA A 48 -0.60 -17.17 16.93
C ALA A 48 -1.33 -18.39 16.36
N ASP A 49 -1.50 -18.44 15.04
CA ASP A 49 -2.25 -19.51 14.38
C ASP A 49 -1.57 -20.85 14.49
N ILE A 50 -0.25 -20.86 14.24
CA ILE A 50 0.58 -22.06 14.35
C ILE A 50 1.90 -21.68 14.98
N ILE A 51 2.29 -22.42 16.02
CA ILE A 51 3.64 -22.39 16.56
C ILE A 51 4.27 -23.75 16.36
N VAL A 52 5.40 -23.79 15.67
CA VAL A 52 6.16 -25.01 15.40
C VAL A 52 7.29 -25.10 16.41
N TYR A 53 7.40 -26.21 17.13
CA TYR A 53 8.40 -26.45 18.17
C TYR A 53 9.54 -27.37 17.71
N THR A 54 10.63 -27.37 18.48
CA THR A 54 11.77 -28.27 18.27
C THR A 54 11.40 -29.74 18.35
N ASP A 55 10.49 -30.09 19.27
CA ASP A 55 10.10 -31.45 19.61
C ASP A 55 8.70 -31.49 20.25
N LYS A 56 8.24 -32.70 20.60
CA LYS A 56 6.90 -32.95 21.18
C LYS A 56 6.68 -32.33 22.56
N LYS A 57 7.74 -31.94 23.29
CA LYS A 57 7.60 -31.30 24.61
C LYS A 57 7.13 -29.85 24.50
N MET A 58 7.19 -29.25 23.31
CA MET A 58 6.70 -27.89 23.03
C MET A 58 7.32 -26.80 23.94
N GLU A 59 8.60 -26.95 24.30
CA GLU A 59 9.29 -26.00 25.18
C GLU A 59 10.07 -24.91 24.43
N THR A 60 10.51 -25.19 23.20
CA THR A 60 11.36 -24.27 22.41
C THR A 60 10.71 -24.04 21.04
N PRO A 61 10.12 -22.87 20.81
CA PRO A 61 9.48 -22.54 19.54
C PRO A 61 10.55 -22.25 18.48
N LEU A 62 10.28 -22.67 17.25
CA LEU A 62 11.12 -22.49 16.07
C LEU A 62 10.50 -21.49 15.09
N ILE A 63 9.19 -21.62 14.85
CA ILE A 63 8.48 -20.85 13.84
C ILE A 63 7.16 -20.39 14.44
N VAL A 64 6.84 -19.10 14.32
CA VAL A 64 5.49 -18.58 14.51
C VAL A 64 4.90 -18.27 13.15
N ILE A 65 3.66 -18.68 12.93
CA ILE A 65 2.96 -18.49 11.67
C ILE A 65 1.65 -17.78 11.95
N ASP A 66 1.42 -16.70 11.20
CA ASP A 66 0.16 -15.97 11.12
C ASP A 66 -0.39 -16.18 9.70
N THR A 67 -1.59 -16.72 9.63
CA THR A 67 -2.29 -17.04 8.39
C THR A 67 -3.30 -15.94 8.14
N LYS A 68 -3.46 -15.53 6.88
CA LYS A 68 -4.45 -14.55 6.44
C LYS A 68 -5.40 -15.16 5.42
N SER A 69 -6.52 -14.48 5.19
CA SER A 69 -7.44 -14.90 4.13
C SER A 69 -6.73 -14.88 2.77
N PRO A 70 -7.01 -15.83 1.86
CA PRO A 70 -6.35 -15.91 0.56
C PRO A 70 -6.45 -14.64 -0.31
N THR A 71 -7.40 -13.75 -0.04
CA THR A 71 -7.57 -12.46 -0.73
C THR A 71 -6.91 -11.28 -0.01
N GLU A 72 -6.40 -11.49 1.20
CA GLU A 72 -5.86 -10.45 2.06
C GLU A 72 -4.44 -10.06 1.67
N ILE A 73 -4.15 -8.76 1.82
CA ILE A 73 -2.82 -8.19 1.59
C ILE A 73 -1.95 -8.50 2.80
N LEU A 74 -0.80 -9.12 2.56
CA LEU A 74 0.21 -9.30 3.60
C LEU A 74 0.88 -7.94 3.87
N SER A 75 0.31 -7.19 4.81
CA SER A 75 0.72 -5.82 5.11
C SER A 75 1.94 -5.77 6.04
N LYS A 76 2.55 -4.58 6.14
CA LYS A 76 3.65 -4.32 7.08
C LYS A 76 3.19 -4.47 8.52
N GLU A 77 1.98 -4.03 8.84
CA GLU A 77 1.40 -4.14 10.18
C GLU A 77 1.23 -5.61 10.57
N ALA A 78 0.72 -6.45 9.65
CA ALA A 78 0.60 -7.89 9.88
C ALA A 78 1.97 -8.57 10.01
N ARG A 79 2.97 -8.12 9.23
CA ARG A 79 4.37 -8.58 9.35
C ARG A 79 4.93 -8.24 10.73
N ASP A 80 4.87 -6.98 11.11
CA ASP A 80 5.45 -6.48 12.35
C ASP A 80 4.73 -7.14 13.54
N GLN A 81 3.43 -7.38 13.42
CA GLN A 81 2.62 -8.15 14.36
C GLN A 81 3.12 -9.60 14.52
N VAL A 82 3.29 -10.37 13.44
CA VAL A 82 3.75 -11.77 13.55
C VAL A 82 5.19 -11.87 14.08
N ILE A 83 6.06 -10.90 13.74
CA ILE A 83 7.41 -10.80 14.30
C ILE A 83 7.36 -10.50 15.80
N SER A 84 6.52 -9.54 16.20
CA SER A 84 6.27 -9.21 17.61
C SER A 84 5.79 -10.44 18.38
N TYR A 85 4.86 -11.22 17.82
CA TYR A 85 4.37 -12.46 18.44
C TYR A 85 5.49 -13.47 18.66
N ALA A 86 6.36 -13.63 17.66
CA ALA A 86 7.51 -14.52 17.76
C ALA A 86 8.51 -14.09 18.85
N ARG A 87 8.68 -12.78 19.07
CA ARG A 87 9.54 -12.20 20.11
C ARG A 87 8.95 -12.27 21.53
N LEU A 88 7.63 -12.30 21.66
CA LEU A 88 6.92 -12.30 22.94
C LEU A 88 6.68 -13.68 23.55
N LEU A 89 7.03 -14.76 22.83
CA LEU A 89 6.97 -16.11 23.36
C LEU A 89 7.94 -16.32 24.55
N PRO A 90 7.64 -17.27 25.48
CA PRO A 90 8.49 -17.57 26.64
C PRO A 90 9.96 -17.87 26.30
N LYS A 91 10.20 -18.36 25.07
CA LYS A 91 11.48 -18.29 24.37
C LYS A 91 11.20 -17.70 22.98
N ILE A 92 12.06 -16.81 22.50
CA ILE A 92 11.88 -16.20 21.17
C ILE A 92 11.89 -17.29 20.10
N ALA A 93 10.90 -17.27 19.21
CA ALA A 93 10.96 -18.08 18.00
C ALA A 93 11.84 -17.36 16.97
N PRO A 94 12.87 -18.00 16.41
CA PRO A 94 13.81 -17.35 15.48
C PRO A 94 13.20 -17.00 14.12
N ILE A 95 12.06 -17.62 13.75
CA ILE A 95 11.41 -17.43 12.46
C ILE A 95 9.94 -17.04 12.66
N ALA A 96 9.50 -16.03 11.90
CA ALA A 96 8.10 -15.64 11.77
C ALA A 96 7.65 -15.81 10.31
N VAL A 97 6.43 -16.29 10.09
CA VAL A 97 5.85 -16.51 8.75
C VAL A 97 4.51 -15.82 8.69
N LEU A 98 4.32 -14.97 7.68
CA LEU A 98 3.05 -14.39 7.33
C LEU A 98 2.61 -14.99 5.98
N THR A 99 1.43 -15.60 5.91
CA THR A 99 1.00 -16.29 4.69
C THR A 99 -0.49 -16.18 4.44
N ASN A 100 -0.91 -16.04 3.19
CA ASN A 100 -2.32 -16.18 2.78
C ASN A 100 -2.55 -17.46 1.96
N GLY A 101 -1.59 -18.39 1.97
CA GLY A 101 -1.66 -19.65 1.24
C GLY A 101 -1.23 -19.57 -0.22
N TYR A 102 -1.37 -18.42 -0.88
CA TYR A 102 -0.84 -18.19 -2.24
C TYR A 102 0.52 -17.49 -2.20
N HIS A 103 0.66 -16.55 -1.29
CA HIS A 103 1.88 -15.80 -1.02
C HIS A 103 2.32 -16.04 0.42
N SER A 104 3.62 -16.18 0.62
CA SER A 104 4.20 -16.34 1.95
C SER A 104 5.41 -15.43 2.09
N GLN A 105 5.52 -14.76 3.22
CA GLN A 105 6.66 -13.96 3.61
C GLN A 105 7.23 -14.57 4.88
N VAL A 106 8.53 -14.88 4.87
CA VAL A 106 9.22 -15.53 5.98
C VAL A 106 10.27 -14.56 6.49
N PHE A 107 10.36 -14.39 7.80
CA PHE A 107 11.21 -13.40 8.45
C PHE A 107 12.04 -14.02 9.55
N GLN A 108 13.28 -13.56 9.68
CA GLN A 108 14.10 -13.79 10.86
C GLN A 108 13.72 -12.76 11.91
N THR A 109 13.42 -13.22 13.12
CA THR A 109 12.84 -12.37 14.16
C THR A 109 13.87 -11.51 14.87
N LEU A 110 15.17 -11.84 14.75
CA LEU A 110 16.25 -11.07 15.37
C LEU A 110 16.40 -9.67 14.76
N ASP A 111 16.48 -9.60 13.43
CA ASP A 111 16.75 -8.38 12.66
C ASP A 111 15.63 -8.00 11.69
N LYS A 112 14.48 -8.69 11.77
CA LYS A 112 13.30 -8.51 10.91
C LYS A 112 13.59 -8.75 9.41
N SER A 113 14.73 -9.36 9.09
CA SER A 113 15.13 -9.60 7.70
C SER A 113 14.26 -10.70 7.07
N ARG A 114 13.88 -10.54 5.79
CA ARG A 114 13.16 -11.59 5.06
C ARG A 114 14.11 -12.74 4.75
N ILE A 115 13.65 -13.98 4.86
CA ILE A 115 14.31 -15.18 4.37
C ILE A 115 13.49 -15.82 3.25
N LYS A 116 14.14 -16.52 2.31
CA LYS A 116 13.50 -16.96 1.06
C LYS A 116 12.26 -17.81 1.29
N GLU A 117 12.44 -18.79 2.14
CA GLU A 117 11.49 -19.86 2.37
C GLU A 117 11.73 -20.41 3.77
N VAL A 118 10.73 -21.10 4.30
CA VAL A 118 10.89 -21.78 5.58
C VAL A 118 11.96 -22.86 5.42
N PRO A 119 13.03 -22.86 6.24
CA PRO A 119 14.11 -23.84 6.12
C PRO A 119 13.59 -25.28 6.29
N LEU A 120 14.20 -26.25 5.60
CA LEU A 120 13.94 -27.66 5.87
C LEU A 120 14.31 -28.01 7.30
N ARG A 121 13.51 -28.86 7.95
CA ARG A 121 13.71 -29.25 9.37
C ARG A 121 15.11 -29.80 9.66
N LYS A 122 15.72 -30.49 8.69
CA LYS A 122 17.07 -31.06 8.75
C LYS A 122 18.19 -30.01 8.63
N ASN A 123 17.90 -28.85 8.06
CA ASN A 123 18.85 -27.75 7.83
C ASN A 123 18.86 -26.76 9.01
N ILE A 124 17.90 -26.84 9.94
CA ILE A 124 17.99 -26.14 11.21
C ILE A 124 19.10 -26.79 12.03
N LEU A 125 20.31 -26.24 11.91
CA LEU A 125 21.48 -26.65 12.69
C LEU A 125 21.22 -26.45 14.18
N LYS A 126 21.77 -27.32 15.02
CA LYS A 126 21.77 -27.18 16.48
C LYS A 126 22.37 -25.82 16.93
N ASP A 127 23.25 -25.25 16.10
CA ASP A 127 23.88 -23.95 16.33
C ASP A 127 22.92 -22.75 16.19
N PHE A 128 21.88 -22.88 15.35
CA PHE A 128 20.85 -21.82 15.15
C PHE A 128 19.95 -21.65 16.37
N VAL A 129 19.79 -22.71 17.17
CA VAL A 129 19.02 -22.71 18.42
C VAL A 129 19.87 -22.27 19.61
N SER A 130 21.18 -22.55 19.61
CA SER A 130 22.11 -21.99 20.63
C SER A 130 22.42 -20.52 20.41
N ALA A 131 22.20 -20.00 19.19
CA ALA A 131 22.45 -18.62 18.79
C ALA A 131 21.27 -17.66 18.98
N VAL A 132 20.11 -18.07 19.52
CA VAL A 132 18.96 -17.17 19.82
C VAL A 132 19.21 -16.29 21.09
N LEU A 133 20.48 -15.98 21.28
CA LEU A 133 21.08 -14.82 21.93
C LEU A 133 21.00 -14.71 23.45
N SER A 134 22.03 -14.05 23.97
CA SER A 134 22.27 -13.68 25.36
C SER A 134 21.00 -13.13 26.03
N LYS A 135 20.91 -13.31 27.35
CA LYS A 135 19.76 -12.84 28.15
C LYS A 135 19.43 -11.36 27.90
N ASN A 136 20.46 -10.54 27.69
CA ASN A 136 20.35 -9.09 27.42
C ASN A 136 19.64 -8.77 26.10
N ILE A 137 19.93 -9.51 25.01
CA ILE A 137 19.30 -9.28 23.71
C ILE A 137 17.83 -9.75 23.72
N GLN A 138 17.54 -10.85 24.42
CA GLN A 138 16.16 -11.30 24.60
C GLN A 138 15.32 -10.28 25.37
N GLU A 139 15.86 -9.68 26.42
CA GLU A 139 15.20 -8.61 27.18
C GLU A 139 14.98 -7.37 26.30
N ALA A 140 15.96 -6.92 25.52
CA ALA A 140 15.81 -5.78 24.63
C ALA A 140 14.78 -6.00 23.49
N LEU A 141 14.79 -7.18 22.87
CA LEU A 141 13.81 -7.55 21.82
C LEU A 141 12.40 -7.71 22.38
N ARG A 142 12.28 -8.18 23.63
CA ARG A 142 11.00 -8.25 24.33
C ARG A 142 10.49 -6.88 24.72
N ASP A 143 11.35 -5.99 25.20
CA ASP A 143 10.96 -4.61 25.49
C ASP A 143 10.49 -3.90 24.22
N GLU A 144 11.16 -4.11 23.09
CA GLU A 144 10.71 -3.62 21.79
C GLU A 144 9.36 -4.21 21.39
N ALA A 145 9.22 -5.54 21.38
CA ALA A 145 7.98 -6.19 20.98
C ALA A 145 6.84 -5.84 21.95
N THR A 146 7.12 -5.66 23.24
CA THR A 146 6.14 -5.20 24.23
C THR A 146 5.74 -3.77 23.94
N LYS A 147 6.67 -2.86 23.62
CA LYS A 147 6.34 -1.49 23.18
C LYS A 147 5.53 -1.47 21.89
N GLU A 148 5.85 -2.31 20.91
CA GLU A 148 5.06 -2.48 19.67
C GLU A 148 3.65 -3.00 19.99
N LEU A 149 3.53 -3.98 20.90
CA LEU A 149 2.28 -4.66 21.22
C LEU A 149 1.35 -3.86 22.15
N PHE A 150 1.93 -3.19 23.14
CA PHE A 150 1.27 -2.35 24.15
C PHE A 150 1.33 -0.89 23.81
N THR A 151 1.66 -0.53 22.57
CA THR A 151 1.44 0.82 22.03
C THR A 151 0.14 1.38 22.60
N ILE A 152 0.31 2.34 23.49
CA ILE A 152 -0.76 3.19 23.99
C ILE A 152 -0.77 4.36 22.99
N ASP A 153 -1.95 4.61 22.39
CA ASP A 153 -2.34 5.82 21.61
C ASP A 153 -2.23 5.79 20.06
N ASP A 154 -2.64 4.67 19.44
CA ASP A 154 -3.09 4.47 18.05
C ASP A 154 -2.86 5.60 16.99
N VAL A 155 -2.04 5.29 15.98
CA VAL A 155 -1.84 6.08 14.76
C VAL A 155 -3.16 6.48 14.08
N SER A 156 -4.16 5.61 14.06
CA SER A 156 -5.47 5.87 13.46
C SER A 156 -6.22 6.97 14.20
N THR A 157 -6.18 6.95 15.54
CA THR A 157 -6.71 8.00 16.39
C THR A 157 -6.02 9.32 16.09
N PHE A 158 -4.68 9.35 15.98
CA PHE A 158 -3.97 10.57 15.64
C PHE A 158 -4.26 11.05 14.20
N LYS A 159 -4.37 10.14 13.22
CA LYS A 159 -4.84 10.43 11.85
C LYS A 159 -6.25 11.04 11.85
N GLU A 160 -7.16 10.51 12.68
CA GLU A 160 -8.51 11.05 12.84
C GLU A 160 -8.52 12.45 13.46
N LEU A 161 -7.68 12.71 14.47
CA LEU A 161 -7.56 14.03 15.09
C LEU A 161 -7.05 15.06 14.07
N LEU A 162 -6.00 14.73 13.31
CA LEU A 162 -5.49 15.57 12.23
C LEU A 162 -6.57 15.85 11.18
N LYS A 163 -7.32 14.83 10.76
CA LYS A 163 -8.43 14.97 9.81
C LYS A 163 -9.58 15.81 10.36
N LYS A 164 -9.90 15.70 11.65
CA LYS A 164 -10.90 16.56 12.31
C LYS A 164 -10.46 18.02 12.28
N CYS A 165 -9.21 18.31 12.65
CA CYS A 165 -8.66 19.66 12.61
C CYS A 165 -8.63 20.22 11.18
N HIS A 166 -8.25 19.42 10.20
CA HIS A 166 -8.31 19.79 8.79
C HIS A 166 -9.72 20.21 8.36
N ASN A 167 -10.72 19.39 8.69
CA ASN A 167 -12.11 19.68 8.38
C ASN A 167 -12.60 20.95 9.07
N ILE A 168 -12.18 21.20 10.31
CA ILE A 168 -12.47 22.45 11.04
C ILE A 168 -11.90 23.65 10.30
N ILE A 169 -10.62 23.61 9.92
CA ILE A 169 -9.97 24.70 9.18
C ILE A 169 -10.67 24.92 7.83
N ARG A 170 -10.92 23.84 7.08
CA ARG A 170 -11.62 23.91 5.79
C ARG A 170 -13.02 24.53 5.92
N ASN A 171 -13.80 24.10 6.92
CA ASN A 171 -15.16 24.60 7.13
C ASN A 171 -15.20 26.04 7.66
N ASN A 172 -14.24 26.40 8.52
CA ASN A 172 -14.24 27.70 9.21
C ASN A 172 -13.50 28.80 8.44
N GLU A 173 -12.48 28.43 7.67
CA GLU A 173 -11.59 29.35 6.95
C GLU A 173 -11.70 29.25 5.43
N GLY A 174 -12.21 28.13 4.89
CA GLY A 174 -12.28 27.91 3.44
C GLY A 174 -10.92 27.65 2.79
N TYR A 175 -9.91 27.31 3.58
CA TYR A 175 -8.56 27.00 3.09
C TYR A 175 -8.55 25.71 2.27
N ASP A 176 -7.70 25.69 1.25
CA ASP A 176 -7.38 24.46 0.53
C ASP A 176 -6.61 23.49 1.44
N PRO A 177 -6.52 22.20 1.07
CA PRO A 177 -5.92 21.19 1.93
C PRO A 177 -4.50 21.52 2.40
N ILE A 178 -3.69 22.13 1.53
CA ILE A 178 -2.28 22.42 1.77
C ILE A 178 -2.16 23.60 2.73
N GLN A 179 -2.91 24.68 2.47
CA GLN A 179 -2.94 25.81 3.38
C GLN A 179 -3.48 25.41 4.77
N ALA A 180 -4.47 24.52 4.83
CA ALA A 180 -4.98 24.01 6.09
C ALA A 180 -3.93 23.21 6.87
N PHE A 181 -3.11 22.42 6.18
CA PHE A 181 -2.00 21.68 6.79
C PHE A 181 -0.92 22.61 7.36
N ASP A 182 -0.50 23.62 6.59
CA ASP A 182 0.53 24.58 7.04
C ASP A 182 0.12 25.24 8.35
N GLU A 183 -1.14 25.67 8.46
CA GLU A 183 -1.66 26.33 9.64
C GLU A 183 -1.90 25.38 10.82
N LEU A 184 -2.42 24.17 10.55
CA LEU A 184 -2.55 23.13 11.57
C LEU A 184 -1.19 22.80 12.19
N SER A 185 -0.18 22.65 11.35
CA SER A 185 1.15 22.25 11.78
C SER A 185 1.77 23.31 12.70
N LYS A 186 1.59 24.61 12.44
CA LYS A 186 2.03 25.66 13.37
C LYS A 186 1.41 25.53 14.77
N VAL A 187 0.12 25.20 14.84
CA VAL A 187 -0.59 24.98 16.12
C VAL A 187 -0.07 23.74 16.85
N LEU A 188 0.20 22.65 16.11
CA LEU A 188 0.77 21.43 16.69
C LEU A 188 2.17 21.66 17.26
N PHE A 189 3.02 22.39 16.54
CA PHE A 189 4.34 22.76 17.04
C PHE A 189 4.25 23.67 18.27
N ALA A 190 3.31 24.62 18.29
CA ALA A 190 3.02 25.45 19.48
C ALA A 190 2.70 24.59 20.72
N LYS A 191 1.89 23.54 20.55
CA LYS A 191 1.57 22.59 21.60
C LYS A 191 2.77 21.75 22.04
N MET A 192 3.48 21.14 21.09
CA MET A 192 4.64 20.28 21.38
C MET A 192 5.72 21.06 22.14
N TYR A 193 5.95 22.32 21.77
CA TYR A 193 6.85 23.21 22.51
C TYR A 193 6.37 23.47 23.93
N GLU A 194 5.08 23.78 24.11
CA GLU A 194 4.52 24.04 25.44
C GLU A 194 4.71 22.85 26.38
N GLU A 195 4.44 21.64 25.89
CA GLU A 195 4.61 20.41 26.66
C GLU A 195 6.07 20.10 26.96
N GLN A 196 6.98 20.37 26.02
CA GLN A 196 8.40 20.08 26.18
C GLN A 196 9.08 21.04 27.17
N PHE A 197 8.75 22.34 27.13
CA PHE A 197 9.49 23.36 27.87
C PHE A 197 8.75 23.94 29.08
N ASN A 198 7.42 23.76 29.20
CA ASN A 198 6.60 24.30 30.28
C ASN A 198 5.78 23.21 31.01
N GLN A 199 6.43 22.10 31.37
CA GLN A 199 5.80 20.92 32.01
C GLN A 199 5.03 21.22 33.31
N SER A 200 5.39 22.28 34.04
CA SER A 200 4.74 22.68 35.30
C SER A 200 3.54 23.63 35.12
N SER A 201 3.34 24.22 33.94
CA SER A 201 2.23 25.13 33.66
C SER A 201 1.83 25.08 32.18
N ASN A 202 1.08 24.07 31.78
CA ASN A 202 0.62 23.93 30.40
C ASN A 202 -0.40 25.03 30.06
N ARG A 203 -0.01 26.01 29.23
CA ARG A 203 -0.87 27.11 28.76
C ARG A 203 -1.73 26.74 27.56
N PHE A 204 -1.51 25.58 26.94
CA PHE A 204 -2.27 25.09 25.79
C PHE A 204 -3.58 24.40 26.25
N THR A 205 -4.51 25.18 26.79
CA THR A 205 -5.84 24.70 27.20
C THR A 205 -6.94 25.65 26.75
N THR A 206 -8.14 25.12 26.57
CA THR A 206 -9.31 25.90 26.16
C THR A 206 -9.66 26.96 27.21
N GLU A 207 -9.47 26.63 28.50
CA GLU A 207 -9.70 27.54 29.62
C GLU A 207 -8.75 28.75 29.55
N ILE A 208 -7.44 28.50 29.49
CA ILE A 208 -6.43 29.56 29.45
C ILE A 208 -6.59 30.39 28.17
N PHE A 209 -6.77 29.74 27.02
CA PHE A 209 -7.02 30.41 25.75
C PHE A 209 -8.21 31.37 25.84
N THR A 210 -9.33 30.91 26.41
CA THR A 210 -10.53 31.73 26.53
C THR A 210 -10.29 32.90 27.47
N LYS A 211 -9.66 32.66 28.62
CA LYS A 211 -9.39 33.67 29.64
C LYS A 211 -8.46 34.77 29.13
N THR A 212 -7.32 34.40 28.53
CA THR A 212 -6.36 35.38 28.01
C THR A 212 -6.94 36.17 26.85
N LEU A 213 -7.75 35.54 26.00
CA LEU A 213 -8.38 36.24 24.87
C LEU A 213 -9.47 37.22 25.34
N SER A 214 -10.29 36.84 26.32
CA SER A 214 -11.35 37.72 26.82
C SER A 214 -10.82 38.87 27.68
N GLU A 215 -9.94 38.56 28.63
CA GLU A 215 -9.46 39.48 29.67
C GLU A 215 -8.27 40.32 29.20
N LEU A 216 -7.33 39.72 28.47
CA LEU A 216 -6.06 40.36 28.09
C LEU A 216 -5.97 40.70 26.60
N LYS A 217 -6.94 40.26 25.78
CA LYS A 217 -6.90 40.34 24.31
C LYS A 217 -5.67 39.67 23.70
N VAL A 218 -5.14 38.64 24.36
CA VAL A 218 -3.98 37.88 23.92
C VAL A 218 -4.39 36.47 23.50
N ASN A 219 -4.07 36.11 22.25
CA ASN A 219 -4.12 34.73 21.78
C ASN A 219 -2.87 33.99 22.27
N ILE A 220 -3.04 33.11 23.25
CA ILE A 220 -1.93 32.40 23.90
C ILE A 220 -1.19 31.46 22.95
N VAL A 221 -1.88 30.84 21.99
CA VAL A 221 -1.26 29.93 21.01
C VAL A 221 -0.38 30.70 20.02
N GLN A 222 -0.83 31.89 19.61
CA GLN A 222 -0.01 32.79 18.79
C GLN A 222 1.25 33.23 19.55
N GLN A 223 1.13 33.52 20.85
CA GLN A 223 2.28 33.85 21.69
C GLN A 223 3.24 32.66 21.80
N GLN A 224 2.75 31.46 22.08
CA GLN A 224 3.57 30.24 22.13
C GLN A 224 4.31 30.00 20.81
N PHE A 225 3.63 30.17 19.68
CA PHE A 225 4.27 30.08 18.37
C PHE A 225 5.38 31.13 18.19
N SER A 226 5.17 32.36 18.64
CA SER A 226 6.21 33.39 18.62
C SER A 226 7.36 33.14 19.60
N GLU A 227 7.14 32.36 20.67
CA GLU A 227 8.22 31.89 21.54
C GLU A 227 9.08 30.83 20.83
N ILE A 228 8.46 29.90 20.08
CA ILE A 228 9.18 28.90 19.25
C ILE A 228 10.11 29.59 18.25
N GLN A 229 9.64 30.65 17.59
CA GLN A 229 10.42 31.38 16.57
C GLN A 229 11.71 32.02 17.11
N LYS A 230 11.84 32.17 18.44
CA LYS A 230 13.06 32.69 19.09
C LYS A 230 14.12 31.61 19.31
N ILE A 231 13.78 30.34 19.17
CA ILE A 231 14.71 29.22 19.31
C ILE A 231 15.50 29.10 18.01
N ASN A 232 16.83 29.06 18.11
CA ASN A 232 17.71 29.02 16.94
C ASN A 232 17.37 27.88 15.97
N ASP A 233 17.02 26.70 16.49
CA ASP A 233 16.64 25.56 15.65
C ASP A 233 15.38 25.90 14.83
N PHE A 234 14.33 26.45 15.44
CA PHE A 234 13.08 26.72 14.74
C PHE A 234 13.06 28.01 13.91
N LYS A 235 14.10 28.85 14.02
CA LYS A 235 14.19 30.14 13.30
C LYS A 235 14.21 29.97 11.78
N GLU A 236 14.86 28.92 11.28
CA GLU A 236 14.87 28.59 9.85
C GLU A 236 13.55 27.97 9.37
N LEU A 237 12.83 27.29 10.26
CA LEU A 237 11.56 26.63 9.94
C LEU A 237 10.39 27.62 9.93
N PHE A 238 10.40 28.56 10.87
CA PHE A 238 9.38 29.59 11.05
C PHE A 238 10.04 30.97 11.16
N PRO A 239 10.23 31.67 10.02
CA PRO A 239 10.78 33.03 10.03
C PRO A 239 9.94 33.98 10.88
N GLU A 240 10.53 35.06 11.41
CA GLU A 240 9.88 35.97 12.38
C GLU A 240 8.59 36.64 11.86
N ASN A 241 8.40 36.74 10.54
CA ASN A 241 7.18 37.27 9.93
C ASN A 241 6.06 36.23 9.76
N ASN A 242 6.31 34.96 10.10
CA ASN A 242 5.33 33.89 10.01
C ASN A 242 4.41 33.96 11.24
N VAL A 243 3.10 33.92 11.02
CA VAL A 243 2.07 33.93 12.07
C VAL A 243 1.04 32.85 11.80
N ILE A 244 0.27 32.47 12.81
CA ILE A 244 -0.89 31.60 12.63
C ILE A 244 -2.01 32.46 12.05
N LYS A 245 -2.47 32.14 10.85
CA LYS A 245 -3.47 32.91 10.10
C LYS A 245 -4.92 32.46 10.36
N LEU A 246 -5.10 31.47 11.23
CA LEU A 246 -6.40 30.97 11.66
C LEU A 246 -7.10 32.00 12.56
N LYS A 247 -8.43 32.08 12.46
CA LYS A 247 -9.22 32.91 13.40
C LYS A 247 -9.18 32.28 14.78
N ASP A 248 -9.31 33.11 15.82
CA ASP A 248 -9.31 32.67 17.22
C ASP A 248 -10.33 31.56 17.51
N ARG A 249 -11.51 31.61 16.88
CA ARG A 249 -12.53 30.55 17.00
C ARG A 249 -12.02 29.19 16.53
N THR A 250 -11.27 29.18 15.41
CA THR A 250 -10.72 27.98 14.79
C THR A 250 -9.57 27.44 15.62
N ILE A 251 -8.69 28.32 16.11
CA ILE A 251 -7.60 27.95 17.02
C ILE A 251 -8.18 27.34 18.30
N LYS A 252 -9.22 27.94 18.89
CA LYS A 252 -9.89 27.41 20.09
C LYS A 252 -10.45 26.01 19.88
N GLU A 253 -11.09 25.75 18.74
CA GLU A 253 -11.60 24.40 18.41
C GLU A 253 -10.45 23.39 18.29
N ILE A 254 -9.33 23.76 17.66
CA ILE A 254 -8.14 22.90 17.57
C ILE A 254 -7.53 22.65 18.96
N VAL A 255 -7.44 23.69 19.81
CA VAL A 255 -6.98 23.56 21.20
C VAL A 255 -7.86 22.58 21.97
N SER A 256 -9.18 22.67 21.84
CA SER A 256 -10.11 21.77 22.54
C SER A 256 -9.96 20.30 22.14
N ILE A 257 -9.51 20.04 20.91
CA ILE A 257 -9.21 18.68 20.45
C ILE A 257 -7.94 18.19 21.11
N PHE A 258 -6.88 18.99 21.10
CA PHE A 258 -5.56 18.54 21.50
C PHE A 258 -5.23 18.73 22.98
N GLU A 259 -5.96 19.54 23.75
CA GLU A 259 -5.65 19.79 25.18
C GLU A 259 -5.67 18.53 26.04
N SER A 260 -6.44 17.52 25.65
CA SER A 260 -6.57 16.24 26.35
C SER A 260 -5.46 15.22 26.03
N TYR A 261 -4.62 15.50 25.04
CA TYR A 261 -3.54 14.63 24.59
C TYR A 261 -2.19 15.24 24.95
N ASP A 262 -1.24 14.43 25.39
CA ASP A 262 0.17 14.82 25.50
C ASP A 262 0.89 14.39 24.22
N LEU A 263 1.17 15.35 23.35
CA LEU A 263 1.90 15.02 22.14
C LEU A 263 3.31 14.62 22.50
N THR A 264 4.05 15.31 23.36
CA THR A 264 5.44 14.98 23.69
C THR A 264 5.65 13.53 24.13
N LEU A 265 4.77 12.97 24.97
CA LEU A 265 4.81 11.57 25.43
C LEU A 265 4.34 10.54 24.39
N THR A 266 3.60 10.97 23.36
CA THR A 266 3.21 10.07 22.25
C THR A 266 4.47 9.60 21.51
N ASN A 267 4.55 8.29 21.21
CA ASN A 267 5.72 7.70 20.56
C ASN A 267 6.00 8.39 19.20
N PHE A 268 7.27 8.63 18.88
CA PHE A 268 7.68 9.24 17.61
C PHE A 268 7.15 8.46 16.40
N ASP A 269 7.14 7.12 16.49
CA ASP A 269 6.60 6.25 15.44
C ASP A 269 5.10 6.56 15.18
N VAL A 270 4.32 6.82 16.24
CA VAL A 270 2.88 7.10 16.14
C VAL A 270 2.63 8.46 15.50
N LYS A 271 3.37 9.49 15.93
CA LYS A 271 3.22 10.83 15.39
C LYS A 271 3.67 10.89 13.94
N GLY A 272 4.84 10.32 13.67
CA GLY A 272 5.46 10.30 12.37
C GLY A 272 4.56 9.66 11.33
N GLU A 273 4.09 8.44 11.60
CA GLU A 273 3.25 7.72 10.64
C GLU A 273 1.91 8.43 10.36
N ALA A 274 1.27 9.03 11.38
CA ALA A 274 0.05 9.80 11.18
C ALA A 274 0.30 11.10 10.39
N PHE A 275 1.42 11.79 10.68
CA PHE A 275 1.80 13.02 10.01
C PHE A 275 2.18 12.76 8.55
N GLU A 276 2.92 11.68 8.26
CA GLU A 276 3.23 11.21 6.90
C GLU A 276 1.99 10.86 6.09
N TYR A 277 1.04 10.15 6.69
CA TYR A 277 -0.23 9.84 6.04
C TYR A 277 -0.98 11.11 5.66
N PHE A 278 -1.02 12.08 6.59
CA PHE A 278 -1.68 13.35 6.37
C PHE A 278 -0.97 14.21 5.31
N LEU A 279 0.36 14.23 5.31
CA LEU A 279 1.20 14.83 4.27
C LEU A 279 0.92 14.18 2.91
N GLY A 280 0.89 12.85 2.86
CA GLY A 280 0.59 12.09 1.64
C GLY A 280 -0.75 12.48 1.03
N ASP A 281 -1.85 12.42 1.79
CA ASP A 281 -3.20 12.77 1.31
C ASP A 281 -3.29 14.24 0.85
N THR A 282 -2.69 15.15 1.62
CA THR A 282 -2.74 16.60 1.36
C THR A 282 -1.98 17.00 0.09
N PHE A 283 -0.81 16.41 -0.15
CA PHE A 283 0.05 16.79 -1.27
C PHE A 283 -0.19 15.95 -2.54
N THR A 284 -0.78 14.74 -2.42
CA THR A 284 -1.16 13.92 -3.59
C THR A 284 -2.50 14.38 -4.21
N GLY A 285 -3.38 15.02 -3.43
CA GLY A 285 -4.73 15.40 -3.83
C GLY A 285 -4.89 16.61 -4.77
N GLY A 286 -3.83 17.16 -5.38
CA GLY A 286 -4.04 18.28 -6.32
C GLY A 286 -2.87 18.98 -7.02
N LEU A 287 -1.59 18.66 -6.76
CA LEU A 287 -0.48 19.48 -7.31
C LEU A 287 0.53 18.78 -8.23
N GLY A 288 0.36 17.49 -8.55
CA GLY A 288 1.25 16.84 -9.54
C GLY A 288 2.73 16.82 -9.15
N GLU A 289 3.04 16.93 -7.85
CA GLU A 289 4.39 16.73 -7.33
C GLU A 289 4.58 15.24 -7.00
N TYR A 290 5.57 14.61 -7.63
CA TYR A 290 5.76 13.16 -7.63
C TYR A 290 6.31 12.66 -6.29
N PHE A 291 5.47 12.06 -5.45
CA PHE A 291 5.92 11.33 -4.28
C PHE A 291 6.47 9.96 -4.66
N THR A 292 7.53 9.53 -3.98
CA THR A 292 8.02 8.16 -4.11
C THR A 292 7.11 7.22 -3.31
N PRO A 293 6.50 6.18 -3.93
CA PRO A 293 5.66 5.24 -3.22
C PRO A 293 6.40 4.54 -2.08
N ARG A 294 5.73 4.32 -0.95
CA ARG A 294 6.37 3.80 0.27
C ARG A 294 7.06 2.45 0.04
N ASN A 295 6.43 1.51 -0.66
CA ASN A 295 7.08 0.20 -0.91
C ASN A 295 8.42 0.35 -1.66
N VAL A 296 8.56 1.36 -2.51
CA VAL A 296 9.78 1.66 -3.26
C VAL A 296 10.83 2.30 -2.36
N VAL A 297 10.43 3.26 -1.52
CA VAL A 297 11.32 3.87 -0.50
C VAL A 297 11.88 2.80 0.42
N GLU A 298 11.00 1.96 0.96
CA GLU A 298 11.39 0.88 1.87
C GLU A 298 12.35 -0.10 1.19
N PHE A 299 12.03 -0.52 -0.04
CA PHE A 299 12.89 -1.38 -0.84
C PHE A 299 14.31 -0.82 -1.03
N ILE A 300 14.43 0.45 -1.45
CA ILE A 300 15.72 1.09 -1.75
C ILE A 300 16.59 1.24 -0.49
N VAL A 301 16.00 1.73 0.60
CA VAL A 301 16.75 1.97 1.84
C VAL A 301 17.14 0.64 2.49
N GLU A 302 16.24 -0.35 2.51
CA GLU A 302 16.58 -1.69 3.00
C GLU A 302 17.66 -2.34 2.12
N ALA A 303 17.62 -2.18 0.80
CA ALA A 303 18.62 -2.76 -0.10
C ALA A 303 20.06 -2.31 0.24
N ILE A 304 20.24 -1.05 0.60
CA ILE A 304 21.54 -0.51 1.02
C ILE A 304 21.81 -0.75 2.51
N SER A 305 20.77 -0.75 3.35
CA SER A 305 20.83 -0.98 4.79
C SER A 305 21.82 -0.05 5.52
N PRO A 306 21.53 1.27 5.61
CA PRO A 306 22.46 2.27 6.17
C PRO A 306 22.95 1.91 7.57
N LYS A 307 24.23 2.16 7.86
CA LYS A 307 24.89 1.83 9.12
C LYS A 307 24.92 3.02 10.07
N ILE A 308 25.10 2.72 11.35
CA ILE A 308 25.27 3.73 12.40
C ILE A 308 26.51 4.58 12.07
N GLY A 309 26.34 5.89 12.02
CA GLY A 309 27.41 6.86 11.75
C GLY A 309 27.68 7.17 10.28
N GLU A 310 27.01 6.50 9.33
CA GLU A 310 27.08 6.88 7.91
C GLU A 310 26.35 8.21 7.66
N LYS A 311 26.85 8.98 6.67
CA LYS A 311 26.22 10.22 6.21
C LYS A 311 25.38 9.96 4.97
N ILE A 312 24.11 10.34 5.03
CA ILE A 312 23.08 10.08 4.04
C ILE A 312 22.59 11.42 3.49
N VAL A 313 22.49 11.53 2.16
CA VAL A 313 21.96 12.72 1.50
C VAL A 313 20.83 12.37 0.54
N ASP A 314 19.83 13.25 0.47
CA ASP A 314 18.87 13.32 -0.64
C ASP A 314 18.86 14.73 -1.24
N PRO A 315 19.55 14.98 -2.37
CA PRO A 315 19.62 16.30 -2.98
C PRO A 315 18.29 16.78 -3.57
N PHE A 316 17.26 15.93 -3.63
CA PHE A 316 15.93 16.25 -4.14
C PHE A 316 14.89 15.65 -3.20
N CYS A 317 14.96 16.03 -1.92
CA CYS A 317 14.34 15.26 -0.83
C CYS A 317 12.81 15.24 -0.82
N GLY A 318 12.15 16.17 -1.52
CA GLY A 318 10.70 16.29 -1.46
C GLY A 318 10.25 16.45 -0.01
N THR A 319 9.27 15.66 0.41
CA THR A 319 8.78 15.62 1.81
C THR A 319 9.59 14.74 2.76
N GLY A 320 10.71 14.16 2.30
CA GLY A 320 11.69 13.50 3.15
C GLY A 320 11.59 11.99 3.26
N GLY A 321 10.75 11.31 2.49
CA GLY A 321 10.47 9.87 2.66
C GLY A 321 11.71 8.98 2.77
N PHE A 322 12.75 9.22 1.95
CA PHE A 322 14.02 8.49 2.07
C PHE A 322 14.78 8.78 3.36
N LEU A 323 14.87 10.05 3.75
CA LEU A 323 15.61 10.48 4.95
C LEU A 323 14.93 9.96 6.22
N ILE A 324 13.60 10.01 6.27
CA ILE A 324 12.79 9.55 7.41
C ILE A 324 12.94 8.04 7.58
N TYR A 325 12.77 7.28 6.50
CA TYR A 325 12.88 5.84 6.60
C TYR A 325 14.32 5.39 6.91
N ALA A 326 15.33 6.11 6.41
CA ALA A 326 16.72 5.91 6.83
C ALA A 326 16.94 6.23 8.31
N PHE A 327 16.36 7.32 8.83
CA PHE A 327 16.37 7.67 10.25
C PHE A 327 15.78 6.55 11.11
N GLU A 328 14.59 6.05 10.76
CA GLU A 328 13.92 4.96 11.46
C GLU A 328 14.81 3.71 11.52
N LYS A 329 15.40 3.32 10.38
CA LYS A 329 16.25 2.12 10.28
C LYS A 329 17.54 2.24 11.08
N VAL A 330 18.21 3.39 11.05
CA VAL A 330 19.43 3.59 11.83
C VAL A 330 19.11 3.72 13.33
N SER A 331 18.01 4.38 13.68
CA SER A 331 17.50 4.46 15.07
C SER A 331 17.18 3.07 15.65
N GLU A 332 16.54 2.21 14.86
CA GLU A 332 16.28 0.81 15.20
C GLU A 332 17.60 0.06 15.47
N LYS A 333 18.59 0.20 14.59
CA LYS A 333 19.94 -0.38 14.79
C LYS A 333 20.59 0.12 16.08
N ILE A 334 20.54 1.42 16.39
CA ILE A 334 21.11 1.97 17.64
C ILE A 334 20.43 1.35 18.86
N ARG A 335 19.10 1.15 18.82
CA ARG A 335 18.33 0.56 19.92
C ARG A 335 18.71 -0.91 20.17
N LEU A 336 18.86 -1.67 19.09
CA LEU A 336 19.12 -3.11 19.10
C LEU A 336 20.57 -3.49 19.42
N GLN A 337 21.53 -2.58 19.22
CA GLN A 337 22.93 -2.81 19.60
C GLN A 337 23.11 -2.87 21.12
N GLU A 338 24.06 -3.69 21.58
CA GLU A 338 24.49 -3.80 22.99
C GLU A 338 25.37 -2.60 23.41
N PHE A 339 24.85 -1.38 23.22
CA PHE A 339 25.47 -0.14 23.67
C PHE A 339 25.02 0.22 25.10
N SER A 340 25.89 0.89 25.86
CA SER A 340 25.48 1.56 27.10
C SER A 340 24.45 2.66 26.81
N ASP A 341 23.65 3.06 27.80
CA ASP A 341 22.65 4.13 27.62
C ASP A 341 23.29 5.45 27.16
N SER A 342 24.50 5.75 27.66
CA SER A 342 25.29 6.90 27.22
C SER A 342 25.70 6.83 25.74
N GLU A 343 26.05 5.65 25.25
CA GLU A 343 26.41 5.44 23.85
C GLU A 343 25.19 5.47 22.94
N LYS A 344 24.05 4.90 23.37
CA LYS A 344 22.78 5.01 22.64
C LYS A 344 22.37 6.48 22.51
N LEU A 345 22.48 7.26 23.58
CA LEU A 345 22.20 8.70 23.55
C LEU A 345 23.16 9.46 22.63
N LYS A 346 24.46 9.12 22.65
CA LYS A 346 25.46 9.70 21.75
C LYS A 346 25.12 9.41 20.29
N TRP A 347 24.86 8.15 19.93
CA TRP A 347 24.56 7.78 18.55
C TRP A 347 23.25 8.36 18.05
N LYS A 348 22.23 8.47 18.91
CA LYS A 348 21.00 9.22 18.58
C LYS A 348 21.31 10.66 18.24
N LYS A 349 22.14 11.35 19.05
CA LYS A 349 22.57 12.72 18.76
C LYS A 349 23.34 12.84 17.45
N VAL A 350 24.23 11.88 17.13
CA VAL A 350 24.96 11.87 15.86
C VAL A 350 24.00 11.70 14.69
N LEU A 351 23.07 10.74 14.78
CA LEU A 351 22.06 10.50 13.75
C LEU A 351 21.24 11.77 13.47
N SER A 352 20.70 12.36 14.54
CA SER A 352 19.86 13.57 14.55
C SER A 352 20.53 14.85 14.08
N ASN A 353 21.86 14.97 14.21
CA ASN A 353 22.57 16.26 14.00
C ASN A 353 23.62 16.23 12.89
N GLU A 354 24.11 15.05 12.51
CA GLU A 354 25.32 14.92 11.69
C GLU A 354 25.24 13.89 10.56
N SER A 355 24.18 13.07 10.51
CA SER A 355 24.06 11.97 9.55
C SER A 355 23.11 12.23 8.39
N LEU A 356 22.02 12.98 8.56
CA LEU A 356 20.99 13.12 7.53
C LEU A 356 21.02 14.50 6.89
N PHE A 357 20.95 14.55 5.56
CA PHE A 357 21.03 15.80 4.79
C PHE A 357 20.05 15.79 3.63
N GLY A 358 19.40 16.91 3.36
CA GLY A 358 18.44 17.01 2.27
C GLY A 358 18.34 18.40 1.68
N THR A 359 17.98 18.50 0.41
CA THR A 359 17.62 19.77 -0.22
C THR A 359 16.35 19.67 -1.04
N ASP A 360 15.53 20.70 -0.96
CA ASP A 360 14.48 20.96 -1.93
C ASP A 360 14.48 22.45 -2.28
N TRP A 361 14.32 22.78 -3.56
CA TRP A 361 14.36 24.16 -4.02
C TRP A 361 13.06 24.91 -3.67
N LYS A 362 11.95 24.19 -3.46
CA LYS A 362 10.67 24.76 -3.04
C LYS A 362 10.66 24.93 -1.53
N ALA A 363 10.48 26.17 -1.09
CA ALA A 363 10.42 26.53 0.33
C ALA A 363 9.41 25.68 1.13
N ARG A 364 8.21 25.47 0.57
CA ARG A 364 7.14 24.70 1.22
C ARG A 364 7.50 23.22 1.36
N THR A 365 8.07 22.62 0.31
CA THR A 365 8.43 21.20 0.31
C THR A 365 9.60 20.93 1.27
N ALA A 366 10.62 21.80 1.27
CA ALA A 366 11.71 21.76 2.25
C ALA A 366 11.19 21.95 3.69
N GLN A 367 10.23 22.86 3.89
CA GLN A 367 9.57 23.06 5.19
C GLN A 367 8.82 21.80 5.63
N ALA A 368 7.99 21.22 4.75
CA ALA A 368 7.27 19.98 5.04
C ALA A 368 8.22 18.84 5.42
N CYS A 369 9.32 18.67 4.69
CA CYS A 369 10.38 17.70 5.03
C CYS A 369 10.97 17.96 6.41
N LYS A 370 11.37 19.20 6.73
CA LYS A 370 11.90 19.56 8.05
C LYS A 370 10.90 19.23 9.16
N MET A 371 9.63 19.61 8.98
CA MET A 371 8.57 19.32 9.96
C MET A 371 8.44 17.81 10.18
N ASN A 372 8.46 17.04 9.10
CA ASN A 372 8.36 15.59 9.15
C ASN A 372 9.53 14.98 9.94
N MET A 373 10.78 15.40 9.65
CA MET A 373 11.97 14.96 10.40
C MET A 373 11.86 15.27 11.91
N ILE A 374 11.38 16.46 12.29
CA ILE A 374 11.20 16.84 13.70
C ILE A 374 10.16 15.94 14.39
N VAL A 375 9.04 15.67 13.71
CA VAL A 375 7.96 14.84 14.25
C VAL A 375 8.42 13.39 14.47
N HIS A 376 9.32 12.87 13.62
CA HIS A 376 9.94 11.56 13.78
C HIS A 376 11.08 11.52 14.82
N GLY A 377 11.41 12.65 15.45
CA GLY A 377 12.42 12.71 16.52
C GLY A 377 13.87 12.83 16.04
N ASP A 378 14.08 13.09 14.74
CA ASP A 378 15.40 13.45 14.21
C ASP A 378 15.85 14.82 14.73
N GLY A 379 14.90 15.73 14.95
CA GLY A 379 15.17 17.13 15.26
C GLY A 379 15.12 17.97 13.99
N ASN A 380 15.82 19.11 13.97
CA ASN A 380 15.67 20.13 12.92
C ASN A 380 16.87 20.19 11.95
N THR A 381 17.83 19.28 12.02
CA THR A 381 19.08 19.45 11.28
C THR A 381 19.04 18.89 9.85
N GLY A 382 19.94 19.36 8.99
CA GLY A 382 20.29 18.65 7.76
C GLY A 382 19.45 18.93 6.50
N VAL A 383 18.20 19.37 6.62
CA VAL A 383 17.36 19.72 5.45
C VAL A 383 17.46 21.22 5.15
N PHE A 384 17.59 21.60 3.88
CA PHE A 384 17.74 23.01 3.48
C PHE A 384 16.85 23.37 2.29
N GLN A 385 16.29 24.58 2.30
CA GLN A 385 15.72 25.16 1.08
C GLN A 385 16.88 25.59 0.18
N HIS A 386 17.18 24.80 -0.85
CA HIS A 386 18.30 25.07 -1.75
C HIS A 386 18.13 24.34 -3.08
N ASP A 387 18.78 24.82 -4.13
CA ASP A 387 18.88 24.10 -5.39
C ASP A 387 19.79 22.86 -5.21
N GLY A 388 19.25 21.66 -5.42
CA GLY A 388 19.96 20.39 -5.24
C GLY A 388 21.16 20.20 -6.17
N PHE A 389 21.22 20.94 -7.27
CA PHE A 389 22.36 20.95 -8.19
C PHE A 389 23.56 21.75 -7.63
N LYS A 390 23.34 22.64 -6.66
CA LYS A 390 24.37 23.52 -6.10
C LYS A 390 24.86 23.05 -4.73
N ASP A 391 26.11 23.36 -4.43
CA ASP A 391 26.71 23.09 -3.11
C ASP A 391 26.21 24.07 -2.04
N ILE A 392 26.07 23.56 -0.82
CA ILE A 392 25.88 24.36 0.40
C ILE A 392 27.17 24.28 1.22
N LYS A 393 27.86 25.41 1.33
CA LYS A 393 29.15 25.52 2.02
C LYS A 393 29.14 24.83 3.39
N ASN A 394 30.12 23.96 3.63
CA ASN A 394 30.29 23.13 4.85
C ASN A 394 29.15 22.12 5.14
N LYS A 395 28.03 22.14 4.41
CA LYS A 395 26.85 21.31 4.67
C LYS A 395 26.65 20.23 3.60
N ILE A 396 26.53 20.58 2.33
CA ILE A 396 26.32 19.64 1.23
C ILE A 396 27.29 20.00 0.11
N PHE A 397 28.28 19.14 -0.12
CA PHE A 397 29.30 19.32 -1.16
C PHE A 397 29.83 17.95 -1.60
N GLU A 398 30.57 17.94 -2.72
CA GLU A 398 31.08 16.71 -3.33
C GLU A 398 31.96 15.86 -2.39
N ASN A 399 31.99 14.55 -2.63
CA ASN A 399 32.84 13.57 -1.95
C ASN A 399 32.67 13.54 -0.41
N LYS A 400 31.48 13.86 0.09
CA LYS A 400 31.19 13.96 1.53
C LYS A 400 30.39 12.78 2.09
N PHE A 401 29.44 12.27 1.31
CA PHE A 401 28.39 11.38 1.82
C PHE A 401 28.73 9.91 1.60
N ASP A 402 28.28 9.05 2.51
CA ASP A 402 28.42 7.60 2.35
C ASP A 402 27.33 7.06 1.43
N ILE A 403 26.12 7.62 1.54
CA ILE A 403 24.94 7.16 0.80
C ILE A 403 24.17 8.35 0.22
N CYS A 404 23.73 8.22 -1.03
CA CYS A 404 22.76 9.11 -1.65
C CYS A 404 21.50 8.31 -2.02
N PHE A 405 20.37 8.65 -1.42
CA PHE A 405 19.04 8.15 -1.80
C PHE A 405 18.28 9.28 -2.49
N THR A 406 17.67 9.05 -3.65
CA THR A 406 16.86 10.11 -4.25
C THR A 406 15.87 9.63 -5.31
N ASN A 407 14.83 10.43 -5.52
CA ASN A 407 13.97 10.41 -6.69
C ASN A 407 14.04 11.80 -7.34
N PRO A 408 14.90 12.00 -8.35
CA PRO A 408 15.12 13.32 -8.91
C PRO A 408 13.89 13.79 -9.71
N PRO A 409 13.73 15.11 -9.94
CA PRO A 409 12.62 15.62 -10.75
C PRO A 409 12.72 15.14 -12.21
N PHE A 410 11.65 14.56 -12.74
CA PHE A 410 11.58 14.07 -14.13
C PHE A 410 10.93 15.07 -15.08
N GLY A 411 11.31 14.99 -16.36
CA GLY A 411 10.58 15.63 -17.46
C GLY A 411 10.81 17.13 -17.61
N ALA A 412 11.72 17.71 -16.82
CA ALA A 412 12.17 19.08 -16.95
C ALA A 412 13.57 19.13 -17.57
N THR A 413 13.81 20.18 -18.36
CA THR A 413 15.10 20.43 -19.02
C THR A 413 15.78 21.62 -18.35
N GLU A 414 17.06 21.49 -18.07
CA GLU A 414 17.92 22.59 -17.63
C GLU A 414 18.44 23.38 -18.85
N THR A 415 18.39 24.69 -18.74
CA THR A 415 18.82 25.65 -19.77
C THR A 415 19.81 26.68 -19.22
N ASP A 416 19.99 26.75 -17.90
CA ASP A 416 20.95 27.65 -17.27
C ASP A 416 22.38 27.18 -17.56
N GLU A 417 23.12 27.98 -18.33
CA GLU A 417 24.50 27.69 -18.74
C GLU A 417 25.45 27.54 -17.55
N GLU A 418 25.24 28.30 -16.46
CA GLU A 418 26.05 28.16 -15.25
C GLU A 418 25.86 26.80 -14.61
N ILE A 419 24.61 26.31 -14.52
CA ILE A 419 24.31 24.97 -14.02
C ILE A 419 24.86 23.89 -14.94
N LEU A 420 24.64 24.01 -16.25
CA LEU A 420 25.08 23.02 -17.23
C LEU A 420 26.59 22.82 -17.18
N ASN A 421 27.35 23.91 -17.08
CA ASN A 421 28.81 23.88 -17.05
C ASN A 421 29.40 23.34 -15.73
N MET A 422 28.59 23.16 -14.67
CA MET A 422 29.02 22.48 -13.44
C MET A 422 29.20 20.96 -13.63
N PHE A 423 28.54 20.37 -14.63
CA PHE A 423 28.43 18.93 -14.83
C PHE A 423 29.03 18.51 -16.19
N GLU A 424 29.75 17.40 -16.24
CA GLU A 424 30.32 16.86 -17.49
C GLU A 424 29.22 16.49 -18.49
N LEU A 425 28.11 15.94 -18.00
CA LEU A 425 26.96 15.58 -18.83
C LEU A 425 26.19 16.80 -19.33
N GLY A 426 26.39 17.99 -18.75
CA GLY A 426 25.78 19.25 -19.17
C GLY A 426 26.71 20.16 -19.99
N ASN A 427 28.00 20.13 -19.71
CA ASN A 427 28.99 21.07 -20.23
C ASN A 427 29.03 21.08 -21.77
N GLY A 428 29.01 22.29 -22.34
CA GLY A 428 29.02 22.49 -23.80
C GLY A 428 27.69 22.18 -24.52
N ARG A 429 26.60 21.90 -23.78
CA ARG A 429 25.25 21.75 -24.33
C ARG A 429 24.42 22.99 -24.07
N SER A 430 23.50 23.30 -24.97
CA SER A 430 22.53 24.39 -24.76
C SER A 430 21.39 23.99 -23.83
N THR A 431 21.06 22.70 -23.76
CA THR A 431 20.03 22.15 -22.89
C THR A 431 20.37 20.72 -22.46
N GLN A 432 19.90 20.30 -21.28
CA GLN A 432 20.05 18.92 -20.80
C GLN A 432 18.89 18.51 -19.90
N ALA A 433 18.47 17.24 -19.95
CA ALA A 433 17.44 16.73 -19.04
C ALA A 433 17.93 16.78 -17.58
N ARG A 434 17.12 17.30 -16.65
CA ARG A 434 17.53 17.49 -15.24
C ARG A 434 17.86 16.17 -14.55
N GLU A 435 17.15 15.10 -14.91
CA GLU A 435 17.44 13.75 -14.40
C GLU A 435 18.82 13.23 -14.81
N ILE A 436 19.37 13.66 -15.95
CA ILE A 436 20.73 13.30 -16.38
C ILE A 436 21.78 14.03 -15.53
N LEU A 437 21.59 15.33 -15.29
CA LEU A 437 22.45 16.10 -14.39
C LEU A 437 22.36 15.57 -12.95
N ALA A 438 21.18 15.10 -12.54
CA ALA A 438 20.95 14.57 -11.21
C ALA A 438 21.74 13.28 -10.95
N ILE A 439 21.85 12.40 -11.95
CA ILE A 439 22.71 11.20 -11.88
C ILE A 439 24.15 11.60 -11.55
N GLU A 440 24.70 12.54 -12.31
CA GLU A 440 26.07 13.01 -12.08
C GLU A 440 26.22 13.68 -10.71
N ARG A 441 25.27 14.55 -10.33
CA ARG A 441 25.25 15.20 -9.02
C ARG A 441 25.30 14.19 -7.88
N CYS A 442 24.45 13.16 -7.92
CA CYS A 442 24.38 12.13 -6.88
C CYS A 442 25.69 11.35 -6.78
N ILE A 443 26.30 10.98 -7.92
CA ILE A 443 27.59 10.30 -7.96
C ILE A 443 28.69 11.19 -7.37
N ARG A 444 28.71 12.49 -7.70
CA ARG A 444 29.73 13.41 -7.20
C ARG A 444 29.60 13.70 -5.69
N LEU A 445 28.39 13.70 -5.14
CA LEU A 445 28.13 13.93 -3.70
C LEU A 445 28.69 12.82 -2.80
N VAL A 446 28.67 11.56 -3.25
CA VAL A 446 29.12 10.43 -2.42
C VAL A 446 30.64 10.24 -2.47
N LYS A 447 31.22 9.63 -1.44
CA LYS A 447 32.67 9.38 -1.33
C LYS A 447 33.18 8.49 -2.46
N LYS A 448 34.36 8.78 -2.98
CA LYS A 448 35.08 7.86 -3.89
C LYS A 448 35.40 6.54 -3.19
N GLY A 449 35.38 5.45 -3.97
CA GLY A 449 35.71 4.09 -3.53
C GLY A 449 34.67 3.40 -2.65
N THR A 450 33.92 4.13 -1.81
CA THR A 450 32.95 3.54 -0.85
C THR A 450 31.53 4.04 -1.01
N GLY A 451 31.33 5.22 -1.61
CA GLY A 451 30.03 5.89 -1.68
C GLY A 451 29.02 5.12 -2.52
N ILE A 452 27.78 5.08 -2.04
CA ILE A 452 26.66 4.38 -2.68
C ILE A 452 25.61 5.37 -3.15
N VAL A 453 25.15 5.24 -4.39
CA VAL A 453 23.99 5.95 -4.90
C VAL A 453 22.89 4.94 -5.16
N ALA A 454 21.70 5.17 -4.60
CA ALA A 454 20.51 4.40 -4.94
C ALA A 454 19.41 5.38 -5.35
N MET A 455 19.07 5.38 -6.64
CA MET A 455 18.19 6.39 -7.21
C MET A 455 17.19 5.81 -8.20
N ILE A 456 16.05 6.48 -8.35
CA ILE A 456 15.05 6.17 -9.36
C ILE A 456 15.37 6.94 -10.63
N VAL A 457 15.34 6.27 -11.77
CA VAL A 457 15.62 6.87 -13.09
C VAL A 457 14.57 6.44 -14.12
N PRO A 458 14.26 7.29 -15.12
CA PRO A 458 13.49 6.87 -16.28
C PRO A 458 14.20 5.78 -17.08
N ASP A 459 13.47 4.75 -17.52
CA ASP A 459 14.01 3.65 -18.35
C ASP A 459 14.67 4.16 -19.63
N GLY A 460 14.20 5.29 -20.18
CA GLY A 460 14.76 5.92 -21.37
C GLY A 460 16.25 6.26 -21.26
N ILE A 461 16.78 6.49 -20.05
CA ILE A 461 18.21 6.70 -19.82
C ILE A 461 18.98 5.38 -19.98
N LEU A 462 18.40 4.28 -19.49
CA LEU A 462 19.03 2.97 -19.46
C LEU A 462 18.96 2.23 -20.81
N ASN A 463 17.99 2.59 -21.67
CA ASN A 463 17.76 1.88 -22.93
C ASN A 463 17.94 2.73 -24.20
N GLY A 464 17.81 4.05 -24.13
CA GLY A 464 17.76 4.91 -25.31
C GLY A 464 19.14 5.14 -25.94
N ASP A 465 19.23 5.05 -27.28
CA ASP A 465 20.50 5.24 -28.01
C ASP A 465 21.10 6.64 -27.82
N ARG A 466 20.23 7.66 -27.77
CA ARG A 466 20.63 9.05 -27.50
C ARG A 466 21.29 9.24 -26.13
N ASN A 467 21.04 8.34 -25.18
CA ASN A 467 21.56 8.39 -23.81
C ASN A 467 22.74 7.43 -23.58
N SER A 468 23.33 6.88 -24.65
CA SER A 468 24.52 6.02 -24.57
C SER A 468 25.68 6.67 -23.80
N TYR A 469 25.95 7.95 -24.03
CA TYR A 469 26.97 8.73 -23.30
C TYR A 469 26.73 8.79 -21.78
N VAL A 470 25.46 8.76 -21.33
CA VAL A 470 25.13 8.73 -19.90
C VAL A 470 25.47 7.36 -19.31
N ARG A 471 25.19 6.27 -20.04
CA ARG A 471 25.55 4.91 -19.59
C ARG A 471 27.05 4.71 -19.55
N GLU A 472 27.77 5.26 -20.52
CA GLU A 472 29.23 5.28 -20.53
C GLU A 472 29.77 6.01 -19.29
N PHE A 473 29.25 7.20 -18.97
CA PHE A 473 29.60 7.93 -17.76
C PHE A 473 29.34 7.12 -16.48
N ILE A 474 28.14 6.50 -16.35
CA ILE A 474 27.80 5.67 -15.19
C ILE A 474 28.79 4.50 -15.05
N GLN A 475 29.10 3.78 -16.13
CA GLN A 475 30.02 2.64 -16.06
C GLN A 475 31.48 3.04 -15.82
N ARG A 476 31.87 4.25 -16.25
CA ARG A 476 33.18 4.83 -16.01
C ARG A 476 33.34 5.23 -14.54
N GLU A 477 32.38 5.95 -13.97
CA GLU A 477 32.46 6.49 -12.61
C GLU A 477 32.03 5.52 -11.51
N CYS A 478 31.21 4.50 -11.85
CA CYS A 478 30.58 3.61 -10.88
C CYS A 478 30.72 2.13 -11.22
N THR A 479 30.72 1.30 -10.18
CA THR A 479 30.35 -0.10 -10.26
C THR A 479 28.84 -0.21 -10.09
N ILE A 480 28.15 -0.81 -11.05
CA ILE A 480 26.71 -1.04 -11.01
C ILE A 480 26.46 -2.28 -10.14
N LEU A 481 25.81 -2.08 -8.99
CA LEU A 481 25.46 -3.17 -8.08
C LEU A 481 24.18 -3.87 -8.53
N GLY A 482 23.18 -3.11 -8.97
CA GLY A 482 21.97 -3.69 -9.54
C GLY A 482 21.01 -2.69 -10.16
N ILE A 483 20.13 -3.21 -11.01
CA ILE A 483 19.10 -2.46 -11.75
C ILE A 483 17.76 -3.19 -11.66
N ILE A 484 16.76 -2.53 -11.09
CA ILE A 484 15.45 -3.13 -10.84
C ILE A 484 14.41 -2.35 -11.63
N GLY A 485 13.88 -2.97 -12.68
CA GLY A 485 12.78 -2.40 -13.47
C GLY A 485 11.48 -2.43 -12.67
N LEU A 486 10.81 -1.30 -12.53
CA LEU A 486 9.53 -1.19 -11.83
C LEU A 486 8.37 -1.29 -12.82
N ASN A 487 7.25 -1.88 -12.40
CA ASN A 487 6.03 -1.91 -13.20
C ASN A 487 5.46 -0.49 -13.38
N LYS A 488 4.81 -0.26 -14.52
CA LYS A 488 4.36 1.07 -14.94
C LYS A 488 3.38 1.69 -13.94
N GLU A 489 2.60 0.87 -13.24
CA GLU A 489 1.56 1.29 -12.31
C GLU A 489 2.14 1.93 -11.04
N THR A 490 3.40 1.63 -10.71
CA THR A 490 4.10 2.10 -9.50
C THR A 490 3.98 3.62 -9.29
N PHE A 491 4.13 4.40 -10.37
CA PHE A 491 4.06 5.87 -10.32
C PHE A 491 2.85 6.46 -11.06
N GLN A 492 2.00 5.63 -11.68
CA GLN A 492 0.81 6.11 -12.41
C GLN A 492 -0.19 6.82 -11.50
N GLY A 493 -0.38 6.31 -10.28
CA GLY A 493 -1.24 6.95 -9.27
C GLY A 493 -0.74 8.33 -8.84
N TYR A 494 0.51 8.66 -9.16
CA TYR A 494 1.16 9.95 -8.91
C TYR A 494 1.30 10.76 -10.21
N ASN A 495 0.48 10.46 -11.23
CA ASN A 495 0.43 11.11 -12.54
C ASN A 495 1.71 10.99 -13.40
N ALA A 496 2.61 10.05 -13.09
CA ALA A 496 3.75 9.77 -13.95
C ALA A 496 3.37 8.74 -15.03
N SER A 497 3.66 9.06 -16.29
CA SER A 497 3.41 8.16 -17.43
C SER A 497 4.63 7.32 -17.83
N VAL A 498 5.80 7.67 -17.32
CA VAL A 498 7.10 7.09 -17.70
C VAL A 498 7.41 5.87 -16.83
N LYS A 499 7.86 4.78 -17.47
CA LYS A 499 8.36 3.61 -16.76
C LYS A 499 9.72 3.91 -16.14
N THR A 500 9.92 3.49 -14.90
CA THR A 500 11.10 3.81 -14.10
C THR A 500 11.81 2.55 -13.63
N SER A 501 13.09 2.70 -13.34
CA SER A 501 13.95 1.69 -12.75
C SER A 501 14.66 2.26 -11.53
N VAL A 502 14.97 1.39 -10.56
CA VAL A 502 15.91 1.71 -9.48
C VAL A 502 17.30 1.28 -9.90
N ILE A 503 18.29 2.18 -9.78
CA ILE A 503 19.70 1.86 -9.99
C ILE A 503 20.47 1.95 -8.68
N PHE A 504 21.28 0.93 -8.40
CA PHE A 504 22.20 0.89 -7.27
C PHE A 504 23.64 0.97 -7.79
N LEU A 505 24.36 2.01 -7.44
CA LEU A 505 25.70 2.32 -7.91
C LEU A 505 26.65 2.43 -6.71
N LYS A 506 27.88 1.96 -6.88
CA LYS A 506 29.00 2.24 -5.99
C LYS A 506 30.03 3.09 -6.73
N ARG A 507 30.34 4.28 -6.22
CA ARG A 507 31.34 5.16 -6.82
C ARG A 507 32.71 4.49 -6.78
N LYS A 508 33.40 4.48 -7.92
CA LYS A 508 34.77 3.94 -8.03
C LYS A 508 35.77 4.86 -7.34
N GLU A 509 36.92 4.33 -6.98
CA GLU A 509 38.03 5.15 -6.53
C GLU A 509 38.66 5.86 -7.74
N ASN A 510 38.83 5.10 -8.83
CA ASN A 510 39.40 5.57 -10.09
C ASN A 510 38.47 5.26 -11.29
N PRO A 511 38.26 6.23 -12.21
CA PRO A 511 37.44 6.02 -13.40
C PRO A 511 37.95 4.92 -14.36
N ASN A 512 39.23 4.57 -14.27
CA ASN A 512 39.88 3.54 -15.10
C ASN A 512 39.67 2.10 -14.57
N GLU A 513 38.95 1.92 -13.46
CA GLU A 513 38.60 0.59 -12.98
C GLU A 513 37.73 -0.16 -14.00
N LYS A 514 37.85 -1.49 -14.02
CA LYS A 514 37.10 -2.36 -14.94
C LYS A 514 35.60 -2.08 -14.91
N ILE A 515 34.94 -2.37 -16.03
CA ILE A 515 33.48 -2.35 -16.11
C ILE A 515 32.88 -3.37 -15.14
N SER A 516 31.59 -3.19 -14.82
CA SER A 516 30.90 -4.07 -13.87
C SER A 516 30.73 -5.46 -14.50
N GLU A 517 31.40 -6.46 -13.94
CA GLU A 517 31.38 -7.83 -14.50
C GLU A 517 30.07 -8.55 -14.19
N ASP A 518 29.56 -8.42 -12.95
CA ASP A 518 28.29 -9.03 -12.51
C ASP A 518 27.35 -7.94 -11.99
N ILE A 519 26.20 -7.79 -12.66
CA ILE A 519 25.15 -6.84 -12.30
C ILE A 519 23.90 -7.63 -11.91
N PHE A 520 23.35 -7.35 -10.72
CA PHE A 520 22.05 -7.91 -10.37
C PHE A 520 20.94 -7.16 -11.11
N MET A 521 20.12 -7.86 -11.90
CA MET A 521 18.96 -7.28 -12.54
C MET A 521 17.70 -7.98 -12.05
N ALA A 522 16.62 -7.22 -11.87
CA ALA A 522 15.30 -7.79 -11.62
C ALA A 522 14.20 -6.98 -12.31
N VAL A 523 13.09 -7.64 -12.64
CA VAL A 523 11.87 -6.98 -13.11
C VAL A 523 10.77 -7.19 -12.08
N CYS A 524 10.33 -6.10 -11.46
CA CYS A 524 9.18 -6.07 -10.57
C CYS A 524 7.91 -5.89 -11.40
N THR A 525 7.11 -6.94 -11.52
CA THR A 525 5.84 -6.90 -12.26
C THR A 525 4.69 -6.38 -11.40
N ASN A 526 4.82 -6.46 -10.07
CA ASN A 526 3.88 -5.90 -9.12
C ASN A 526 4.61 -5.30 -7.91
N SER A 527 4.70 -3.98 -7.84
CA SER A 527 5.24 -3.23 -6.68
C SER A 527 4.25 -3.07 -5.52
N GLY A 528 3.06 -3.67 -5.63
CA GLY A 528 1.98 -3.55 -4.67
C GLY A 528 1.11 -2.30 -4.89
N TYR A 529 1.11 -1.70 -6.09
CA TYR A 529 0.28 -0.54 -6.42
C TYR A 529 -0.49 -0.72 -7.73
N ALA A 530 -1.77 -0.35 -7.70
CA ALA A 530 -2.62 -0.23 -8.89
C ALA A 530 -2.36 1.09 -9.64
N PRO A 531 -2.81 1.24 -10.90
CA PRO A 531 -2.73 2.49 -11.67
C PRO A 531 -3.29 3.72 -10.94
N THR A 532 -4.24 3.51 -10.02
CA THR A 532 -4.88 4.56 -9.22
C THR A 532 -4.04 5.00 -8.02
N GLY A 533 -2.90 4.36 -7.75
CA GLY A 533 -2.09 4.59 -6.54
C GLY A 533 -2.56 3.82 -5.31
N ILE A 534 -3.64 3.04 -5.43
CA ILE A 534 -4.17 2.19 -4.35
C ILE A 534 -3.26 0.97 -4.17
N GLN A 535 -2.97 0.61 -2.92
CA GLN A 535 -2.20 -0.60 -2.61
C GLN A 535 -2.97 -1.87 -2.98
N VAL A 536 -2.27 -2.86 -3.55
CA VAL A 536 -2.81 -4.17 -3.96
C VAL A 536 -1.95 -5.33 -3.45
N PRO A 537 -2.51 -6.54 -3.26
CA PRO A 537 -1.74 -7.70 -2.86
C PRO A 537 -0.67 -8.08 -3.89
N GLY A 538 0.31 -8.88 -3.46
CA GLY A 538 1.31 -9.48 -4.35
C GLY A 538 2.55 -8.63 -4.62
N ASN A 539 2.92 -7.74 -3.70
CA ASN A 539 4.16 -6.95 -3.80
C ASN A 539 5.40 -7.85 -3.87
N GLU A 540 6.14 -7.77 -4.98
CA GLU A 540 7.32 -8.59 -5.30
C GLU A 540 8.64 -7.96 -4.82
N LEU A 541 8.66 -6.67 -4.50
CA LEU A 541 9.86 -5.95 -4.06
C LEU A 541 10.58 -6.61 -2.88
N PRO A 542 9.90 -7.18 -1.86
CA PRO A 542 10.62 -7.80 -0.77
C PRO A 542 11.27 -9.15 -1.17
N ASP A 543 10.82 -9.82 -2.22
CA ASP A 543 11.48 -11.02 -2.77
C ASP A 543 12.73 -10.62 -3.55
N ILE A 544 12.62 -9.59 -4.39
CA ILE A 544 13.74 -9.00 -5.12
C ILE A 544 14.82 -8.49 -4.16
N LEU A 545 14.42 -7.87 -3.03
CA LEU A 545 15.33 -7.38 -2.00
C LEU A 545 16.17 -8.51 -1.40
N TYR A 546 15.53 -9.64 -1.11
CA TYR A 546 16.20 -10.82 -0.57
C TYR A 546 17.27 -11.34 -1.52
N ASP A 547 16.92 -11.50 -2.80
CA ASP A 547 17.86 -11.91 -3.84
C ASP A 547 19.03 -10.93 -3.99
N PHE A 548 18.72 -9.63 -4.01
CA PHE A 548 19.74 -8.59 -4.15
C PHE A 548 20.74 -8.62 -2.99
N ARG A 549 20.27 -8.78 -1.74
CA ARG A 549 21.15 -8.91 -0.56
C ARG A 549 22.01 -10.18 -0.61
N ASN A 550 21.45 -11.30 -1.07
CA ASN A 550 22.22 -12.52 -1.28
C ASN A 550 23.29 -12.35 -2.35
N PHE A 551 22.98 -11.64 -3.43
CA PHE A 551 23.94 -11.29 -4.45
C PHE A 551 25.08 -10.42 -3.88
N LEU A 552 24.76 -9.40 -3.07
CA LEU A 552 25.76 -8.53 -2.47
C LEU A 552 26.70 -9.27 -1.51
N THR A 553 26.22 -10.31 -0.82
CA THR A 553 27.00 -11.07 0.18
C THR A 553 27.76 -12.26 -0.41
N SER A 554 27.13 -13.03 -1.30
CA SER A 554 27.64 -14.34 -1.75
C SER A 554 27.93 -14.42 -3.24
N LYS A 555 27.48 -13.43 -4.04
CA LYS A 555 27.51 -13.45 -5.51
C LYS A 555 26.89 -14.73 -6.12
N SER A 556 26.05 -15.45 -5.35
CA SER A 556 25.44 -16.70 -5.79
C SER A 556 24.17 -16.44 -6.59
N ASP A 557 23.98 -17.25 -7.63
CA ASP A 557 22.79 -17.35 -8.47
C ASP A 557 21.83 -18.48 -8.04
N LYS A 558 22.14 -19.17 -6.93
CA LYS A 558 21.36 -20.33 -6.48
C LYS A 558 20.02 -19.87 -5.94
N HIS A 559 18.96 -20.28 -6.64
CA HIS A 559 17.57 -20.00 -6.29
C HIS A 559 17.30 -18.49 -6.23
N LEU A 560 17.32 -17.81 -7.39
CA LEU A 560 16.76 -16.46 -7.51
C LEU A 560 15.22 -16.50 -7.63
N PHE A 561 14.56 -15.39 -7.34
CA PHE A 561 13.18 -15.10 -7.74
C PHE A 561 13.04 -15.20 -9.26
N LYS A 562 11.84 -15.53 -9.74
CA LYS A 562 11.56 -15.86 -11.13
C LYS A 562 12.06 -14.79 -12.13
N PHE A 563 11.96 -13.51 -11.75
CA PHE A 563 12.34 -12.37 -12.56
C PHE A 563 13.59 -11.66 -12.05
N SER A 564 14.51 -12.40 -11.45
CA SER A 564 15.83 -11.93 -10.99
C SER A 564 16.94 -12.67 -11.72
N LYS A 565 18.00 -11.97 -12.12
CA LYS A 565 19.14 -12.56 -12.85
C LYS A 565 20.44 -11.79 -12.61
N ILE A 566 21.55 -12.51 -12.55
CA ILE A 566 22.89 -11.89 -12.63
C ILE A 566 23.27 -11.77 -14.11
N VAL A 567 23.58 -10.55 -14.54
CA VAL A 567 23.85 -10.20 -15.93
C VAL A 567 25.28 -9.72 -16.06
N LYS A 568 25.98 -10.23 -17.08
CA LYS A 568 27.27 -9.72 -17.53
C LYS A 568 27.05 -8.84 -18.74
N ILE A 569 27.59 -7.63 -18.71
CA ILE A 569 27.54 -6.71 -19.84
C ILE A 569 28.87 -6.70 -20.58
N GLU A 570 28.81 -6.65 -21.91
CA GLU A 570 29.99 -6.80 -22.77
C GLU A 570 30.64 -5.45 -23.15
N SER A 571 29.93 -4.32 -22.97
CA SER A 571 30.37 -3.01 -23.45
C SER A 571 29.83 -1.83 -22.61
N LEU A 572 30.55 -0.71 -22.64
CA LEU A 572 30.18 0.57 -21.99
C LEU A 572 28.88 1.18 -22.51
N VAL A 573 28.48 0.86 -23.74
CA VAL A 573 27.26 1.38 -24.36
C VAL A 573 26.08 0.42 -24.28
N SER A 574 26.29 -0.79 -23.74
CA SER A 574 25.25 -1.80 -23.54
C SER A 574 24.03 -1.20 -22.85
N ARG A 575 22.85 -1.66 -23.27
CA ARG A 575 21.60 -1.34 -22.58
C ARG A 575 21.66 -1.87 -21.15
N LEU A 576 21.12 -1.08 -20.24
CA LEU A 576 21.13 -1.36 -18.79
C LEU A 576 19.73 -1.66 -18.23
N ASP A 577 18.67 -1.59 -19.04
CA ASP A 577 17.31 -1.92 -18.60
C ASP A 577 17.12 -3.43 -18.37
N ALA A 578 16.48 -3.80 -17.25
CA ALA A 578 16.38 -5.19 -16.80
C ALA A 578 15.56 -6.07 -17.76
N GLU A 579 14.52 -5.54 -18.38
CA GLU A 579 13.63 -6.24 -19.32
C GLU A 579 14.34 -6.72 -20.58
N ARG A 580 15.48 -6.11 -20.94
CA ARG A 580 16.31 -6.61 -22.05
C ARG A 580 16.85 -8.01 -21.77
N TYR A 581 17.13 -8.31 -20.51
CA TYR A 581 17.87 -9.51 -20.08
C TYR A 581 17.00 -10.55 -19.37
N ILE A 582 15.81 -10.14 -18.92
CA ILE A 582 14.87 -10.95 -18.14
C ILE A 582 13.57 -11.06 -18.93
N ASN A 583 13.25 -12.29 -19.35
CA ASN A 583 12.01 -12.55 -20.06
C ASN A 583 10.89 -12.82 -19.04
N ILE A 584 9.93 -11.89 -18.96
CA ILE A 584 8.77 -12.03 -18.07
C ILE A 584 7.81 -13.12 -18.59
N ASN A 585 7.82 -13.37 -19.90
CA ASN A 585 6.97 -14.32 -20.59
C ASN A 585 7.75 -15.61 -20.89
N ASP A 586 7.79 -16.54 -19.92
CA ASP A 586 8.46 -17.86 -20.04
C ASP A 586 8.06 -18.66 -21.30
N ASN A 587 6.89 -18.37 -21.89
CA ASN A 587 6.35 -19.11 -23.02
C ASN A 587 6.59 -18.49 -24.40
N LEU A 588 7.23 -17.33 -24.50
CA LEU A 588 7.39 -16.66 -25.79
C LEU A 588 8.83 -16.74 -26.30
N LYS A 589 9.26 -17.97 -26.59
CA LYS A 589 10.05 -18.16 -27.82
C LYS A 589 9.05 -18.26 -28.98
N ILE A 590 8.43 -17.14 -29.35
CA ILE A 590 7.67 -17.06 -30.59
C ILE A 590 8.71 -17.18 -31.71
N HIS A 591 8.81 -18.37 -32.30
CA HIS A 591 9.72 -18.61 -33.42
C HIS A 591 9.09 -18.24 -34.76
N SER A 592 7.77 -18.00 -34.80
CA SER A 592 7.07 -17.55 -36.01
C SER A 592 5.72 -16.91 -35.71
N THR A 593 5.27 -16.04 -36.63
CA THR A 593 3.93 -15.41 -36.64
C THR A 593 2.78 -16.41 -36.59
N ASN A 594 2.98 -17.63 -37.10
CA ASN A 594 1.97 -18.68 -37.12
C ASN A 594 1.58 -19.15 -35.72
N GLN A 595 2.52 -19.19 -34.77
CA GLN A 595 2.23 -19.61 -33.39
C GLN A 595 1.34 -18.61 -32.64
N VAL A 596 1.46 -17.32 -32.94
CA VAL A 596 0.58 -16.27 -32.37
C VAL A 596 -0.85 -16.43 -32.89
N ILE A 597 -0.98 -16.66 -34.20
CA ILE A 597 -2.27 -16.87 -34.84
C ILE A 597 -2.93 -18.16 -34.33
N GLU A 598 -2.19 -19.26 -34.18
CA GLU A 598 -2.73 -20.54 -33.68
C GLU A 598 -3.28 -20.44 -32.26
N ILE A 599 -2.63 -19.70 -31.36
CA ILE A 599 -3.12 -19.49 -29.99
C ILE A 599 -4.45 -18.73 -30.00
N PHE A 600 -4.53 -17.64 -30.77
CA PHE A 600 -5.77 -16.88 -30.92
C PHE A 600 -6.88 -17.69 -31.58
N LEU A 601 -6.58 -18.44 -32.64
CA LEU A 601 -7.54 -19.32 -33.32
C LEU A 601 -8.08 -20.40 -32.39
N ASN A 602 -7.25 -20.97 -31.51
CA ASN A 602 -7.67 -21.97 -30.54
C ASN A 602 -8.59 -21.36 -29.47
N GLU A 603 -8.28 -20.16 -28.96
CA GLU A 603 -9.17 -19.44 -28.03
C GLU A 603 -10.51 -19.10 -28.68
N ILE A 604 -10.50 -18.66 -29.94
CA ILE A 604 -11.71 -18.41 -30.74
C ILE A 604 -12.51 -19.70 -30.91
N ASP A 605 -11.88 -20.82 -31.30
CA ASP A 605 -12.57 -22.10 -31.48
C ASP A 605 -13.19 -22.62 -30.18
N ILE A 606 -12.51 -22.45 -29.04
CA ILE A 606 -13.08 -22.74 -27.71
C ILE A 606 -14.32 -21.89 -27.46
N LEU A 607 -14.28 -20.58 -27.74
CA LEU A 607 -15.44 -19.70 -27.61
C LEU A 607 -16.57 -20.11 -28.56
N THR A 608 -16.27 -20.43 -29.81
CA THR A 608 -17.27 -20.88 -30.79
C THR A 608 -17.95 -22.17 -30.34
N ARG A 609 -17.20 -23.13 -29.80
CA ARG A 609 -17.77 -24.37 -29.23
C ARG A 609 -18.62 -24.09 -28.00
N ASN A 610 -18.19 -23.18 -27.12
CA ASN A 610 -18.97 -22.78 -25.95
C ASN A 610 -20.26 -22.05 -26.35
N PHE A 611 -20.20 -21.19 -27.36
CA PHE A 611 -21.36 -20.52 -27.94
C PHE A 611 -22.34 -21.54 -28.53
N LYS A 612 -21.87 -22.50 -29.35
CA LYS A 612 -22.71 -23.59 -29.89
C LYS A 612 -23.39 -24.42 -28.79
N LYS A 613 -22.69 -24.67 -27.66
CA LYS A 613 -23.29 -25.34 -26.50
C LYS A 613 -24.40 -24.50 -25.86
N ILE A 614 -24.20 -23.19 -25.74
CA ILE A 614 -25.23 -22.25 -25.26
C ILE A 614 -26.41 -22.23 -26.23
N GLU A 615 -26.16 -22.07 -27.52
CA GLU A 615 -27.16 -22.07 -28.58
C GLU A 615 -27.98 -23.36 -28.60
N THR A 616 -27.33 -24.53 -28.53
CA THR A 616 -28.03 -25.83 -28.45
C THR A 616 -28.89 -25.94 -27.19
N SER A 617 -28.39 -25.39 -26.06
CA SER A 617 -29.10 -25.38 -24.78
C SER A 617 -30.32 -24.43 -24.81
N LEU A 618 -30.24 -23.33 -25.54
CA LEU A 618 -31.32 -22.33 -25.66
C LEU A 618 -32.33 -22.66 -26.77
N ASN A 619 -31.90 -23.23 -27.90
CA ASN A 619 -32.76 -23.56 -29.03
C ASN A 619 -33.66 -24.78 -28.77
N ASN A 620 -33.35 -25.60 -27.77
CA ASN A 620 -34.07 -26.86 -27.56
C ASN A 620 -35.31 -26.78 -26.68
N SER A 621 -35.64 -25.69 -26.00
CA SER A 621 -36.80 -25.70 -25.08
C SER A 621 -37.11 -24.30 -24.63
N PHE A 622 -38.18 -23.65 -25.10
CA PHE A 622 -39.03 -22.74 -24.30
C PHE A 622 -40.31 -22.45 -25.11
N ASN A 623 -41.44 -23.01 -24.69
CA ASN A 623 -42.76 -22.53 -25.07
C ASN A 623 -43.32 -21.65 -23.93
N ASP A 624 -44.10 -20.62 -24.25
CA ASP A 624 -44.73 -19.77 -23.21
C ASP A 624 -45.57 -20.58 -22.20
N ASN A 625 -46.11 -21.73 -22.64
CA ASN A 625 -46.86 -22.67 -21.82
C ASN A 625 -46.03 -23.40 -20.75
N ASP A 626 -44.70 -23.34 -20.83
CA ASP A 626 -43.79 -24.02 -19.89
C ASP A 626 -43.57 -23.21 -18.58
N PHE A 627 -44.04 -21.97 -18.55
CA PHE A 627 -43.89 -21.06 -17.43
C PHE A 627 -45.23 -20.73 -16.77
N SER A 628 -45.18 -20.55 -15.45
CA SER A 628 -46.25 -19.95 -14.67
C SER A 628 -45.83 -18.53 -14.30
N PHE A 629 -46.64 -17.52 -14.65
CA PHE A 629 -46.38 -16.15 -14.23
C PHE A 629 -46.84 -15.97 -12.79
N VAL A 630 -45.88 -15.97 -11.88
CA VAL A 630 -46.12 -15.85 -10.44
C VAL A 630 -45.88 -14.41 -10.04
N LYS A 631 -46.86 -13.81 -9.37
CA LYS A 631 -46.72 -12.47 -8.82
C LYS A 631 -45.60 -12.44 -7.79
N VAL A 632 -44.77 -11.40 -7.82
CA VAL A 632 -43.57 -11.29 -6.99
C VAL A 632 -43.90 -11.32 -5.49
N ASP A 633 -45.07 -10.83 -5.07
CA ASP A 633 -45.56 -10.96 -3.68
C ASP A 633 -45.81 -12.41 -3.20
N LYS A 634 -45.90 -13.38 -4.12
CA LYS A 634 -45.96 -14.82 -3.83
C LYS A 634 -44.59 -15.48 -3.86
N ILE A 635 -43.57 -14.80 -4.41
CA ILE A 635 -42.19 -15.30 -4.49
C ILE A 635 -41.36 -14.78 -3.32
N PHE A 636 -41.53 -13.50 -3.01
CA PHE A 636 -40.73 -12.74 -2.07
C PHE A 636 -41.61 -12.10 -1.00
N LYS A 637 -41.14 -12.15 0.24
CA LYS A 637 -41.73 -11.43 1.37
C LYS A 637 -40.79 -10.30 1.81
N PRO A 638 -41.25 -9.05 1.92
CA PRO A 638 -40.44 -7.97 2.47
C PRO A 638 -39.96 -8.32 3.89
N ILE A 639 -38.67 -8.15 4.13
CA ILE A 639 -38.05 -8.41 5.43
C ILE A 639 -37.14 -7.26 5.81
N LYS A 640 -37.09 -6.93 7.10
CA LYS A 640 -36.13 -5.97 7.67
C LYS A 640 -35.63 -6.53 9.00
N ASN A 641 -34.33 -6.54 9.17
CA ASN A 641 -33.65 -6.84 10.42
C ASN A 641 -32.91 -5.59 10.86
N LEU A 642 -33.67 -4.64 11.43
CA LEU A 642 -33.13 -3.37 11.88
C LEU A 642 -32.36 -3.57 13.19
N ILE A 643 -31.04 -3.42 13.14
CA ILE A 643 -30.20 -3.46 14.32
C ILE A 643 -29.92 -2.04 14.80
N TYR A 644 -29.80 -1.87 16.11
CA TYR A 644 -29.28 -0.63 16.68
C TYR A 644 -27.77 -0.60 16.50
N LEU A 645 -27.26 0.55 16.04
CA LEU A 645 -25.83 0.73 15.92
C LEU A 645 -25.27 1.12 17.29
N HIS A 646 -24.40 0.28 17.82
CA HIS A 646 -23.75 0.52 19.10
C HIS A 646 -22.56 1.46 18.90
N PRO A 647 -22.42 2.49 19.75
CA PRO A 647 -21.28 3.41 19.71
C PRO A 647 -19.95 2.63 19.69
N ASN A 648 -19.04 3.05 18.81
CA ASN A 648 -17.70 2.47 18.66
C ASN A 648 -17.67 1.01 18.18
N GLN A 649 -18.78 0.52 17.60
CA GLN A 649 -18.80 -0.73 16.88
C GLN A 649 -18.72 -0.47 15.37
N GLU A 650 -17.86 -1.23 14.68
CA GLU A 650 -17.78 -1.22 13.23
C GLU A 650 -18.74 -2.22 12.61
N TYR A 651 -19.30 -1.81 11.48
CA TYR A 651 -20.21 -2.65 10.71
C TYR A 651 -19.80 -2.66 9.23
N MET A 652 -19.88 -3.80 8.58
CA MET A 652 -19.65 -3.92 7.13
C MET A 652 -20.73 -3.15 6.35
N SER A 653 -20.36 -2.14 5.58
CA SER A 653 -21.29 -1.37 4.73
C SER A 653 -21.42 -1.99 3.35
N LEU A 654 -22.64 -2.13 2.85
CA LEU A 654 -22.89 -2.76 1.55
C LEU A 654 -23.43 -1.78 0.50
N GLY A 655 -23.12 -2.07 -0.76
CA GLY A 655 -23.66 -1.42 -1.95
C GLY A 655 -24.09 -2.44 -3.00
N LEU A 656 -24.93 -2.02 -3.95
CA LEU A 656 -25.28 -2.83 -5.12
C LEU A 656 -24.70 -2.20 -6.37
N SER A 657 -24.04 -3.02 -7.19
CA SER A 657 -23.54 -2.63 -8.50
C SER A 657 -24.62 -2.80 -9.56
N GLY A 658 -24.60 -1.94 -10.58
CA GLY A 658 -25.54 -2.01 -11.70
C GLY A 658 -25.26 -3.20 -12.62
N LYS A 659 -26.15 -3.41 -13.60
CA LYS A 659 -26.09 -4.45 -14.64
C LYS A 659 -25.96 -5.89 -14.10
N GLY A 660 -26.46 -6.15 -12.89
CA GLY A 660 -26.39 -7.47 -12.25
C GLY A 660 -25.00 -7.87 -11.77
N ASN A 661 -24.09 -6.91 -11.54
CA ASN A 661 -22.74 -7.17 -11.03
C ASN A 661 -22.69 -7.50 -9.52
N GLY A 662 -23.84 -7.68 -8.88
CA GLY A 662 -23.93 -8.14 -7.50
C GLY A 662 -23.73 -7.06 -6.43
N ILE A 663 -23.57 -7.53 -5.19
CA ILE A 663 -23.29 -6.70 -4.01
C ILE A 663 -21.78 -6.45 -3.93
N PHE A 664 -21.38 -5.30 -3.40
CA PHE A 664 -19.98 -4.99 -3.10
C PHE A 664 -19.85 -4.37 -1.71
N ASN A 665 -18.70 -4.62 -1.07
CA ASN A 665 -18.37 -4.02 0.22
C ASN A 665 -17.89 -2.58 0.03
N LYS A 666 -18.50 -1.62 0.74
CA LYS A 666 -18.11 -0.21 0.75
C LYS A 666 -17.06 0.11 1.83
N GLY A 667 -16.63 -0.89 2.59
CA GLY A 667 -15.76 -0.78 3.74
C GLY A 667 -16.53 -0.86 5.07
N SER A 668 -15.78 -0.89 6.17
CA SER A 668 -16.33 -0.79 7.52
C SER A 668 -16.81 0.64 7.79
N ILE A 669 -18.02 0.77 8.33
CA ILE A 669 -18.58 2.04 8.79
C ILE A 669 -18.75 2.00 10.30
N SER A 670 -18.16 2.97 10.99
CA SER A 670 -18.41 3.20 12.41
C SER A 670 -19.81 3.78 12.59
N SER A 671 -20.53 3.30 13.63
CA SER A 671 -21.83 3.84 14.05
C SER A 671 -21.85 5.37 14.17
N ASN A 672 -20.72 5.97 14.54
CA ASN A 672 -20.58 7.41 14.78
C ASN A 672 -20.61 8.26 13.50
N ASN A 673 -20.38 7.64 12.34
CA ASN A 673 -20.40 8.29 11.02
C ASN A 673 -21.73 8.14 10.28
N ILE A 674 -22.72 7.51 10.91
CA ILE A 674 -24.02 7.19 10.31
C ILE A 674 -25.10 7.99 11.03
N LYS A 675 -25.79 8.90 10.32
CA LYS A 675 -26.88 9.71 10.88
C LYS A 675 -28.10 8.90 11.34
N ALA A 676 -28.21 7.64 10.91
CA ALA A 676 -29.32 6.75 11.24
C ALA A 676 -28.96 5.84 12.43
N ASN A 677 -29.77 5.87 13.49
CA ASN A 677 -29.55 5.06 14.70
C ASN A 677 -29.83 3.56 14.50
N LYS A 678 -30.43 3.19 13.36
CA LYS A 678 -30.73 1.82 12.96
C LYS A 678 -30.46 1.64 11.47
N LEU A 679 -29.86 0.52 11.12
CA LEU A 679 -29.70 0.09 9.73
C LEU A 679 -30.14 -1.37 9.58
N ASN A 680 -30.44 -1.74 8.33
CA ASN A 680 -30.92 -3.07 8.01
C ASN A 680 -29.72 -4.01 7.84
N GLN A 681 -29.59 -4.99 8.73
CA GLN A 681 -28.56 -6.01 8.67
C GLN A 681 -29.06 -7.21 7.85
N VAL A 682 -28.37 -7.52 6.76
CA VAL A 682 -28.79 -8.58 5.84
C VAL A 682 -28.29 -9.97 6.22
N LYS A 683 -28.94 -11.00 5.68
CA LYS A 683 -28.52 -12.41 5.84
C LYS A 683 -28.41 -13.09 4.48
N THR A 684 -27.60 -14.14 4.40
CA THR A 684 -27.49 -15.01 3.23
C THR A 684 -28.87 -15.44 2.71
N GLY A 685 -29.03 -15.43 1.38
CA GLY A 685 -30.26 -15.82 0.69
C GLY A 685 -31.32 -14.72 0.62
N TRP A 686 -31.05 -13.52 1.13
CA TRP A 686 -31.95 -12.37 0.97
C TRP A 686 -31.77 -11.74 -0.39
N PHE A 687 -32.88 -11.42 -1.05
CA PHE A 687 -32.89 -10.69 -2.31
C PHE A 687 -32.93 -9.19 -2.03
N VAL A 688 -32.19 -8.41 -2.81
CA VAL A 688 -32.01 -6.96 -2.60
C VAL A 688 -31.96 -6.22 -3.91
N TYR A 689 -32.50 -5.00 -3.94
CA TYR A 689 -32.30 -4.07 -5.04
C TYR A 689 -32.11 -2.64 -4.56
N SER A 690 -31.61 -1.75 -5.42
CA SER A 690 -31.50 -0.31 -5.12
C SER A 690 -32.71 0.47 -5.61
N ARG A 691 -33.41 1.19 -4.73
CA ARG A 691 -34.53 2.09 -5.12
C ARG A 691 -34.13 3.10 -6.18
N LEU A 692 -32.92 3.67 -6.06
CA LEU A 692 -32.41 4.73 -6.93
C LEU A 692 -31.89 4.20 -8.27
N PHE A 693 -31.31 2.99 -8.26
CA PHE A 693 -30.58 2.44 -9.41
C PHE A 693 -31.18 1.14 -9.95
N ALA A 694 -32.44 0.85 -9.63
CA ALA A 694 -33.16 -0.33 -10.13
C ALA A 694 -33.20 -0.36 -11.67
N HIS A 695 -33.46 0.78 -12.32
CA HIS A 695 -33.47 0.92 -13.77
C HIS A 695 -32.12 0.55 -14.44
N ASN A 696 -31.01 0.66 -13.69
CA ASN A 696 -29.68 0.27 -14.13
C ASN A 696 -29.34 -1.18 -13.80
N GLY A 697 -30.30 -2.01 -13.38
CA GLY A 697 -30.08 -3.42 -13.07
C GLY A 697 -29.36 -3.67 -11.75
N SER A 698 -29.59 -2.82 -10.75
CA SER A 698 -29.04 -2.99 -9.41
C SER A 698 -29.91 -3.96 -8.59
N PHE A 699 -29.92 -5.22 -9.00
CA PHE A 699 -30.60 -6.36 -8.36
C PHE A 699 -29.58 -7.44 -8.03
N ALA A 700 -29.67 -8.02 -6.84
CA ALA A 700 -28.77 -9.08 -6.40
C ALA A 700 -29.41 -9.90 -5.26
N PHE A 701 -28.75 -10.97 -4.86
CA PHE A 701 -29.02 -11.65 -3.60
C PHE A 701 -27.76 -11.67 -2.73
N VAL A 702 -27.97 -11.80 -1.43
CA VAL A 702 -26.92 -11.76 -0.41
C VAL A 702 -26.29 -13.15 -0.33
N THR A 703 -25.03 -13.25 -0.73
CA THR A 703 -24.16 -14.42 -0.55
C THR A 703 -23.58 -14.43 0.86
N GLU A 704 -22.96 -15.54 1.28
CA GLU A 704 -22.39 -15.67 2.63
C GLU A 704 -21.36 -14.58 2.96
N GLU A 705 -20.59 -14.14 1.96
CA GLU A 705 -19.58 -13.08 2.09
C GLU A 705 -20.16 -11.72 2.54
N PHE A 706 -21.45 -11.48 2.28
CA PHE A 706 -22.13 -10.22 2.62
C PHE A 706 -23.13 -10.39 3.77
N SER A 707 -23.26 -11.58 4.33
CA SER A 707 -24.12 -11.86 5.47
C SER A 707 -23.66 -11.07 6.70
N GLY A 708 -24.59 -10.46 7.42
CA GLY A 708 -24.28 -9.59 8.57
C GLY A 708 -23.90 -8.15 8.19
N GLY A 709 -23.79 -7.84 6.89
CA GLY A 709 -23.55 -6.47 6.42
C GLY A 709 -24.77 -5.57 6.51
N LEU A 710 -24.53 -4.26 6.47
CA LEU A 710 -25.54 -3.22 6.63
C LEU A 710 -25.86 -2.55 5.31
N LEU A 711 -27.15 -2.43 5.04
CA LEU A 711 -27.69 -1.64 3.95
C LEU A 711 -28.46 -0.43 4.49
N SER A 712 -28.37 0.67 3.74
CA SER A 712 -29.21 1.85 4.00
C SER A 712 -30.67 1.58 3.63
N ASN A 713 -31.55 2.49 4.05
CA ASN A 713 -32.97 2.44 3.71
C ASN A 713 -33.25 2.59 2.19
N GLU A 714 -32.26 2.89 1.37
CA GLU A 714 -32.44 2.92 -0.10
C GLU A 714 -32.40 1.52 -0.73
N PHE A 715 -32.13 0.47 0.05
CA PHE A 715 -32.07 -0.92 -0.43
C PHE A 715 -33.12 -1.81 0.24
N PRO A 716 -34.30 -1.96 -0.38
CA PRO A 716 -35.27 -2.98 -0.04
C PRO A 716 -34.66 -4.38 0.04
N THR A 717 -35.08 -5.16 1.03
CA THR A 717 -34.66 -6.55 1.21
C THR A 717 -35.85 -7.48 1.32
N PHE A 718 -35.71 -8.67 0.75
CA PHE A 718 -36.77 -9.66 0.65
C PHE A 718 -36.26 -11.04 1.00
N GLU A 719 -37.08 -11.80 1.71
CA GLU A 719 -36.88 -13.22 1.94
C GLU A 719 -37.59 -14.01 0.83
N LEU A 720 -36.89 -15.00 0.27
CA LEU A 720 -37.48 -15.95 -0.69
C LEU A 720 -38.42 -16.90 0.04
N ILE A 721 -39.71 -16.83 -0.26
CA ILE A 721 -40.76 -17.69 0.32
C ILE A 721 -41.24 -18.79 -0.64
N TYR A 722 -40.87 -18.71 -1.92
CA TYR A 722 -41.13 -19.76 -2.89
C TYR A 722 -40.16 -20.93 -2.71
N ASN A 723 -40.68 -22.14 -2.51
CA ASN A 723 -39.90 -23.30 -2.07
C ASN A 723 -39.92 -24.48 -3.05
N ASN A 724 -40.37 -24.29 -4.28
CA ASN A 724 -40.47 -25.37 -5.26
C ASN A 724 -39.12 -25.75 -5.91
N PHE A 725 -38.07 -24.94 -5.73
CA PHE A 725 -36.75 -25.15 -6.31
C PHE A 725 -35.63 -24.89 -5.29
N LEU A 726 -34.40 -25.30 -5.63
CA LEU A 726 -33.21 -24.94 -4.87
C LEU A 726 -33.07 -23.41 -4.78
N LYS A 727 -32.93 -22.91 -3.55
CA LYS A 727 -33.03 -21.47 -3.24
C LYS A 727 -32.01 -20.63 -4.01
N ASP A 728 -30.74 -21.04 -3.99
CA ASP A 728 -29.66 -20.26 -4.61
C ASP A 728 -29.79 -20.21 -6.14
N ASP A 729 -30.15 -21.33 -6.76
CA ASP A 729 -30.39 -21.40 -8.20
C ASP A 729 -31.61 -20.54 -8.59
N LEU A 730 -32.64 -20.47 -7.73
CA LEU A 730 -33.84 -19.67 -7.99
C LEU A 730 -33.52 -18.17 -7.85
N LEU A 731 -32.72 -17.80 -6.86
CA LEU A 731 -32.23 -16.43 -6.70
C LEU A 731 -31.36 -16.02 -7.88
N GLU A 732 -30.47 -16.89 -8.37
CA GLU A 732 -29.63 -16.63 -9.55
C GLU A 732 -30.48 -16.45 -10.82
N TYR A 733 -31.48 -17.30 -11.03
CA TYR A 733 -32.45 -17.16 -12.12
C TYR A 733 -33.24 -15.83 -12.03
N LEU A 734 -33.76 -15.48 -10.86
CA LEU A 734 -34.53 -14.26 -10.66
C LEU A 734 -33.67 -13.00 -10.81
N SER A 735 -32.43 -13.01 -10.31
CA SER A 735 -31.45 -11.94 -10.54
C SER A 735 -31.19 -11.75 -12.03
N PHE A 736 -31.01 -12.83 -12.79
CA PHE A 736 -30.85 -12.77 -14.24
C PHE A 736 -32.09 -12.17 -14.93
N TYR A 737 -33.29 -12.60 -14.53
CA TYR A 737 -34.55 -12.10 -15.09
C TYR A 737 -34.78 -10.61 -14.85
N PHE A 738 -34.60 -10.12 -13.61
CA PHE A 738 -34.83 -8.71 -13.26
C PHE A 738 -33.80 -7.75 -13.88
N VAL A 739 -32.67 -8.26 -14.35
CA VAL A 739 -31.64 -7.49 -15.06
C VAL A 739 -31.82 -7.57 -16.59
N SER A 740 -32.80 -8.33 -17.07
CA SER A 740 -33.08 -8.41 -18.51
C SER A 740 -33.53 -7.05 -19.08
N PRO A 741 -33.12 -6.68 -20.32
CA PRO A 741 -33.45 -5.38 -20.91
C PRO A 741 -34.95 -5.06 -20.93
N GLN A 742 -35.78 -6.07 -21.18
CA GLN A 742 -37.24 -5.94 -21.24
C GLN A 742 -37.81 -5.54 -19.88
N ILE A 743 -37.30 -6.15 -18.81
CA ILE A 743 -37.75 -5.87 -17.44
C ILE A 743 -37.17 -4.55 -16.92
N LEU A 744 -35.93 -4.22 -17.25
CA LEU A 744 -35.37 -2.89 -16.93
C LEU A 744 -36.14 -1.76 -17.61
N ALA A 745 -36.59 -1.95 -18.85
CA ALA A 745 -37.43 -0.97 -19.54
C ALA A 745 -38.78 -0.79 -18.83
N LEU A 746 -39.39 -1.87 -18.33
CA LEU A 746 -40.61 -1.81 -17.53
C LEU A 746 -40.37 -1.10 -16.18
N ILE A 747 -39.32 -1.46 -15.45
CA ILE A 747 -38.93 -0.84 -14.18
C ILE A 747 -38.70 0.66 -14.38
N ASN A 748 -38.03 1.06 -15.46
CA ASN A 748 -37.78 2.47 -15.78
C ASN A 748 -39.09 3.24 -16.02
N ARG A 749 -40.10 2.62 -16.65
CA ARG A 749 -41.45 3.22 -16.83
C ARG A 749 -42.21 3.37 -15.51
N LEU A 750 -42.02 2.44 -14.58
CA LEU A 750 -42.68 2.44 -13.27
C LEU A 750 -41.98 3.36 -12.25
N THR A 751 -40.70 3.68 -12.45
CA THR A 751 -39.92 4.52 -11.53
C THR A 751 -40.45 5.96 -11.53
N THR A 752 -40.71 6.54 -10.36
CA THR A 752 -41.29 7.89 -10.21
C THR A 752 -40.40 8.83 -9.39
N GLY A 753 -40.34 10.12 -9.73
CA GLY A 753 -39.62 11.15 -8.97
C GLY A 753 -39.46 12.48 -9.70
N SER A 754 -38.92 13.49 -9.00
CA SER A 754 -38.81 14.88 -9.50
C SER A 754 -37.75 15.08 -10.59
N THR A 755 -36.73 14.22 -10.63
CA THR A 755 -35.66 14.19 -11.65
C THR A 755 -35.35 12.73 -11.98
N LYS A 756 -35.38 12.37 -13.27
CA LYS A 756 -35.27 10.96 -13.72
C LYS A 756 -33.94 10.30 -13.37
N GLU A 757 -32.83 11.05 -13.33
CA GLU A 757 -31.50 10.46 -13.12
C GLU A 757 -31.03 10.40 -11.65
N SER A 758 -31.55 11.24 -10.75
CA SER A 758 -30.98 11.39 -9.39
C SER A 758 -31.98 11.27 -8.24
N ARG A 759 -33.28 11.44 -8.49
CA ARG A 759 -34.32 11.43 -7.44
C ARG A 759 -35.50 10.51 -7.74
N ALA A 760 -35.46 9.77 -8.84
CA ALA A 760 -36.45 8.78 -9.19
C ALA A 760 -36.24 7.50 -8.36
N ARG A 761 -37.32 6.96 -7.78
CA ARG A 761 -37.28 5.75 -6.94
C ARG A 761 -38.25 4.69 -7.45
N PHE A 762 -37.76 3.47 -7.56
CA PHE A 762 -38.57 2.28 -7.80
C PHE A 762 -38.98 1.68 -6.44
N LYS A 763 -40.25 1.81 -6.09
CA LYS A 763 -40.75 1.50 -4.73
C LYS A 763 -40.99 0.01 -4.52
N GLU A 764 -41.02 -0.40 -3.25
CA GLU A 764 -41.21 -1.80 -2.85
C GLU A 764 -42.55 -2.34 -3.34
N GLU A 765 -43.61 -1.53 -3.27
CA GLU A 765 -44.95 -1.93 -3.71
C GLU A 765 -44.96 -2.23 -5.22
N GLN A 766 -44.22 -1.42 -6.00
CA GLN A 766 -44.12 -1.59 -7.45
C GLN A 766 -43.34 -2.85 -7.82
N PHE A 767 -42.32 -3.22 -7.05
CA PHE A 767 -41.59 -4.46 -7.23
C PHE A 767 -42.48 -5.68 -6.95
N LEU A 768 -43.25 -5.66 -5.86
CA LEU A 768 -44.15 -6.75 -5.46
C LEU A 768 -45.34 -6.94 -6.42
N GLU A 769 -45.70 -5.90 -7.17
CA GLU A 769 -46.73 -5.95 -8.21
C GLU A 769 -46.27 -6.59 -9.53
N LEU A 770 -44.96 -6.77 -9.72
CA LEU A 770 -44.43 -7.45 -10.90
C LEU A 770 -44.80 -8.93 -10.92
N TYR A 771 -44.70 -9.53 -12.10
CA TYR A 771 -44.82 -10.98 -12.30
C TYR A 771 -43.49 -11.51 -12.82
N ALA A 772 -43.01 -12.61 -12.23
CA ALA A 772 -41.85 -13.33 -12.72
C ALA A 772 -42.30 -14.67 -13.34
N PRO A 773 -41.77 -15.05 -14.51
CA PRO A 773 -42.01 -16.37 -15.08
C PRO A 773 -41.25 -17.39 -14.24
N VAL A 774 -41.97 -18.36 -13.70
CA VAL A 774 -41.39 -19.47 -12.93
C VAL A 774 -41.62 -20.76 -13.73
N PRO A 775 -40.57 -21.55 -14.03
CA PRO A 775 -40.72 -22.81 -14.76
C PRO A 775 -41.69 -23.76 -14.06
N LYS A 776 -42.49 -24.51 -14.82
CA LYS A 776 -43.47 -25.47 -14.26
C LYS A 776 -42.84 -26.78 -13.79
N ASN A 777 -41.68 -27.16 -14.31
CA ASN A 777 -40.98 -28.39 -13.95
C ASN A 777 -39.50 -28.12 -13.60
N GLU A 778 -38.94 -29.03 -12.79
CA GLU A 778 -37.57 -28.91 -12.25
C GLU A 778 -36.49 -29.13 -13.30
N GLU A 779 -36.74 -30.00 -14.29
CA GLU A 779 -35.80 -30.27 -15.38
C GLU A 779 -35.55 -29.02 -16.23
N LEU A 780 -36.62 -28.31 -16.62
CA LEU A 780 -36.55 -27.06 -17.35
C LEU A 780 -35.84 -25.98 -16.55
N PHE A 781 -36.17 -25.85 -15.26
CA PHE A 781 -35.52 -24.91 -14.36
C PHE A 781 -34.00 -25.15 -14.28
N ASN A 782 -33.58 -26.40 -14.08
CA ASN A 782 -32.16 -26.77 -14.01
C ASN A 782 -31.43 -26.52 -15.34
N ASN A 783 -32.09 -26.77 -16.47
CA ASN A 783 -31.54 -26.48 -17.80
C ASN A 783 -31.36 -24.96 -18.04
N ILE A 784 -32.32 -24.14 -17.61
CA ILE A 784 -32.20 -22.67 -17.68
C ILE A 784 -31.04 -22.17 -16.82
N VAL A 785 -30.97 -22.59 -15.56
CA VAL A 785 -29.92 -22.15 -14.63
C VAL A 785 -28.54 -22.56 -15.14
N LYS A 786 -28.40 -23.78 -15.67
CA LYS A 786 -27.17 -24.24 -16.33
C LYS A 786 -26.79 -23.35 -17.52
N SER A 787 -27.77 -22.95 -18.32
CA SER A 787 -27.57 -22.04 -19.46
C SER A 787 -27.12 -20.65 -18.99
N ILE A 788 -27.73 -20.09 -17.95
CA ILE A 788 -27.34 -18.81 -17.34
C ILE A 788 -25.88 -18.85 -16.86
N LYS A 789 -25.49 -19.91 -16.14
CA LYS A 789 -24.11 -20.12 -15.68
C LYS A 789 -23.11 -20.19 -16.84
N LEU A 790 -23.48 -20.89 -17.93
CA LEU A 790 -22.67 -20.95 -19.16
C LEU A 790 -22.54 -19.58 -19.84
N ILE A 791 -23.62 -18.81 -19.94
CA ILE A 791 -23.62 -17.46 -20.53
C ILE A 791 -22.73 -16.51 -19.73
N ASN A 792 -22.82 -16.54 -18.39
CA ASN A 792 -21.98 -15.70 -17.53
C ASN A 792 -20.48 -16.03 -17.70
N LYS A 793 -20.15 -17.32 -17.81
CA LYS A 793 -18.79 -17.75 -18.11
C LYS A 793 -18.33 -17.28 -19.50
N PHE A 794 -19.15 -17.48 -20.53
CA PHE A 794 -18.86 -17.06 -21.89
C PHE A 794 -18.61 -15.55 -22.00
N LYS A 795 -19.42 -14.71 -21.32
CA LYS A 795 -19.20 -13.26 -21.27
C LYS A 795 -17.83 -12.89 -20.69
N LYS A 796 -17.38 -13.60 -19.66
CA LYS A 796 -16.07 -13.36 -19.03
C LYS A 796 -14.92 -13.75 -19.97
N ASP A 797 -15.03 -14.92 -20.60
CA ASP A 797 -14.02 -15.43 -21.53
C ASP A 797 -13.93 -14.53 -22.78
N LEU A 798 -15.07 -14.07 -23.32
CA LEU A 798 -15.14 -13.15 -24.45
C LEU A 798 -14.51 -11.79 -24.13
N LYS A 799 -14.78 -11.22 -22.96
CA LYS A 799 -14.16 -9.94 -22.53
C LYS A 799 -12.64 -10.07 -22.41
N SER A 800 -12.16 -11.22 -21.93
CA SER A 800 -10.72 -11.49 -21.87
C SER A 800 -10.10 -11.59 -23.26
N LEU A 801 -10.78 -12.21 -24.22
CA LEU A 801 -10.29 -12.29 -25.60
C LEU A 801 -10.28 -10.92 -26.28
N TYR A 802 -11.35 -10.13 -26.10
CA TYR A 802 -11.43 -8.76 -26.64
C TYR A 802 -10.26 -7.89 -26.19
N LEU A 803 -9.93 -7.91 -24.89
CA LEU A 803 -8.78 -7.17 -24.37
C LEU A 803 -7.45 -7.62 -25.00
N LYS A 804 -7.27 -8.92 -25.24
CA LYS A 804 -6.07 -9.44 -25.93
C LYS A 804 -6.06 -9.08 -27.42
N MET A 805 -7.22 -9.00 -28.07
CA MET A 805 -7.33 -8.60 -29.48
C MET A 805 -6.96 -7.12 -29.66
N ASP A 806 -7.35 -6.26 -28.72
CA ASP A 806 -6.95 -4.84 -28.71
C ASP A 806 -5.43 -4.65 -28.55
N GLU A 807 -4.72 -5.65 -28.02
CA GLU A 807 -3.26 -5.66 -27.91
C GLU A 807 -2.55 -6.15 -29.20
N LEU A 808 -3.28 -6.62 -30.22
CA LEU A 808 -2.69 -7.03 -31.50
C LEU A 808 -2.29 -5.81 -32.34
N PRO A 809 -1.15 -5.86 -33.07
CA PRO A 809 -0.75 -4.77 -33.95
C PRO A 809 -1.82 -4.48 -35.01
N ILE A 810 -2.15 -3.19 -35.22
CA ILE A 810 -3.14 -2.72 -36.20
C ILE A 810 -2.89 -3.26 -37.62
N SER A 811 -1.63 -3.59 -37.96
CA SER A 811 -1.26 -4.24 -39.22
C SER A 811 -1.92 -5.61 -39.46
N PHE A 812 -2.39 -6.30 -38.41
CA PHE A 812 -3.21 -7.51 -38.53
C PHE A 812 -4.68 -7.21 -38.78
N GLY A 813 -5.15 -5.99 -38.50
CA GLY A 813 -6.54 -5.61 -38.63
C GLY A 813 -7.07 -5.61 -40.05
N HIS A 814 -6.21 -5.44 -41.05
CA HIS A 814 -6.60 -5.53 -42.47
C HIS A 814 -6.68 -6.96 -43.01
N SER A 815 -6.24 -7.97 -42.25
CA SER A 815 -6.18 -9.37 -42.70
C SER A 815 -7.03 -10.33 -41.85
N LEU A 816 -7.75 -9.82 -40.85
CA LEU A 816 -8.66 -10.62 -40.03
C LEU A 816 -10.12 -10.39 -40.49
N PRO A 817 -10.82 -11.43 -41.02
CA PRO A 817 -12.14 -11.29 -41.63
C PRO A 817 -13.30 -11.03 -40.65
N PHE A 818 -13.01 -10.68 -39.40
CA PHE A 818 -14.00 -10.59 -38.31
C PHE A 818 -14.19 -9.17 -37.74
N MET A 819 -13.45 -8.17 -38.22
CA MET A 819 -13.54 -6.79 -37.71
C MET A 819 -14.72 -5.96 -38.26
N GLU A 820 -15.54 -6.52 -39.15
CA GLU A 820 -16.76 -5.87 -39.64
C GLU A 820 -18.03 -6.22 -38.83
N PHE A 821 -17.93 -7.00 -37.74
CA PHE A 821 -19.08 -7.46 -36.93
C PHE A 821 -19.29 -6.72 -35.61
#